data_AF-A0A0R2JG09-F1
#
_entry.id   AF-A0A0R2JG09-F1
#
_cell.length_a   1.000
_cell.length_b   1.000
_cell.length_c   1.000
_cell.angle_alpha   90.00
_cell.angle_beta   90.00
_cell.angle_gamma   90.00
#
_symmetry.space_group_name_H-M   'P 1'
#
loop_
_entity.id
_entity.type
_entity.pdbx_description
1 polymer ?
#
loop_
_entity_poly.entity_id
_entity_poly.type
_entity_poly.pdbx_seq_one_letter_code
_entity_poly.pdbx_strand_id
1 'polypeptide(L)'
;MMIIIVTIIVLLIGNLAKQIQIGLEEIVTKLAQKNAHMDVTIDWNGIVHSGLMSFKPKPLVGELLNTPVWDKILMFAIWLFAMWSLIIKRWYNWITLYANRIKNANHFADYREIDSIYTLIPDRNKYYPGKPGQPVAHMGGLNWRILLLHPLLWTRQLLKAPLGLNKEIFPKWYQEIRPQLMKRFPKWYKRQFNVKGGFSGFYWIDTDATHSKTTGATRSGKDQMRGYPLIDIVRRSLQPWNIIDTDAKNEDFKMSYKALREAGFDVISLNIMDVDQSQTFNPFQLALDYAMDGDLDHAKIEVSKVVQIIGSDSNKGNSDVWDKTAEATQQSVILILLLLSIENNDPKLATPSGVPQFINSLNEYSDQDSDGLTKYLEMLRKREHTPLINEILLTAGSYLGSTGDTKTSVMFTLQSRSMLFASENVARLTASNSLNVMDMAYPRMLKIKFDANYSQRVAKIRLYDQSAQSEDDFLEEDKVRATRAGIVQYPFKEKFPENWAIVVSFDDKQNPHNIREDEINIIGHKEKKRILGGRIFKDEYTKQPIQNIVTDEINQKLFYGEGNVSLRYSEKPRAVFIITPQDNDNYAAIATLFISQVFSVTTSIASNITRRKLTNPILYKLNEFSMFPRIPGFNNLLTRGLTYGHIVDLYLQSIAQLSLKYSKEEVTEIDDNTLSWYHVLTPNKDTNKEVSDALGTIKVLEESVNSQVGLDHDDRGNRQMNRVDVPLLDPVEIQNLVNNEMITLPLAKRLDGNYHKIKSVPIFASGPYHFPNARDLLKHKFSLDYYTSDLRIDSATIQFDYKKDLFIDFTPYYLRLEQEVQSDEFGPNFKIKNKVEDVLTALNGAISDNYEEEDQIESMDDQVTDFKRNSSYTLINSEFSQDVQLAHEALIEAAKLASIPTDNSSWGSVFNGGYMLNNPTIKDINNDLMLTWKAIWGVDQVLRGEIELSQLGSILADGEYVDDDPDDY
;
A
#
# COMPACT_ATOMS: atom_id res chain seq x y z
N MET A 1 43.28 -28.76 -6.36
CA MET A 1 42.00 -29.12 -7.00
C MET A 1 42.09 -29.14 -8.52
N MET A 2 42.57 -28.06 -9.17
CA MET A 2 42.77 -28.02 -10.63
C MET A 2 43.77 -29.07 -11.15
N ILE A 3 44.84 -29.34 -10.40
CA ILE A 3 45.80 -30.44 -10.70
C ILE A 3 45.10 -31.81 -10.68
N ILE A 4 44.25 -32.07 -9.68
CA ILE A 4 43.51 -33.34 -9.55
C ILE A 4 42.52 -33.52 -10.71
N ILE A 5 41.85 -32.44 -11.13
CA ILE A 5 40.93 -32.46 -12.28
C ILE A 5 41.70 -32.73 -13.58
N VAL A 6 42.87 -32.10 -13.77
CA VAL A 6 43.74 -32.37 -14.93
C VAL A 6 44.25 -33.80 -14.92
N THR A 7 44.64 -34.35 -13.76
CA THR A 7 45.06 -35.76 -13.65
C THR A 7 43.93 -36.73 -13.97
N ILE A 8 42.70 -36.45 -13.53
CA ILE A 8 41.51 -37.28 -13.85
C ILE A 8 41.18 -37.22 -15.34
N ILE A 9 41.26 -36.04 -15.97
CA ILE A 9 41.01 -35.87 -17.41
C ILE A 9 42.08 -36.61 -18.24
N VAL A 10 43.36 -36.53 -17.85
CA VAL A 10 44.45 -37.25 -18.54
C VAL A 10 44.29 -38.77 -18.40
N LEU A 11 43.88 -39.26 -17.22
CA LEU A 11 43.58 -40.68 -17.01
C LEU A 11 42.37 -41.15 -17.83
N LEU A 12 41.31 -40.35 -17.93
CA LEU A 12 40.14 -40.66 -18.75
C LEU A 12 40.46 -40.70 -20.25
N ILE A 13 41.25 -39.75 -20.75
CA ILE A 13 41.68 -39.70 -22.16
C ILE A 13 42.60 -40.90 -22.48
N GLY A 14 43.53 -41.23 -21.58
CA GLY A 14 44.39 -42.41 -21.74
C GLY A 14 43.60 -43.72 -21.75
N ASN A 15 42.55 -43.83 -20.93
CA ASN A 15 41.70 -45.02 -20.89
C ASN A 15 40.79 -45.12 -22.13
N LEU A 16 40.32 -43.99 -22.65
CA LEU A 16 39.54 -43.92 -23.88
C LEU A 16 40.36 -44.33 -25.11
N ALA A 17 41.61 -43.85 -25.21
CA ALA A 17 42.53 -44.24 -26.28
C ALA A 17 42.83 -45.75 -26.27
N LYS A 18 42.96 -46.33 -25.07
CA LYS A 18 43.17 -47.77 -24.90
C LYS A 18 41.95 -48.60 -25.29
N GLN A 19 40.74 -48.11 -24.99
CA GLN A 19 39.48 -48.76 -25.41
C GLN A 19 39.28 -48.70 -26.93
N ILE A 20 39.63 -47.57 -27.57
CA ILE A 20 39.59 -47.42 -29.03
C ILE A 20 40.59 -48.36 -29.72
N GLN A 21 41.79 -48.52 -29.15
CA GLN A 21 42.78 -49.47 -29.65
C GLN A 21 42.27 -50.92 -29.60
N ILE A 22 41.70 -51.34 -28.47
CA ILE A 22 41.14 -52.69 -28.30
C ILE A 22 39.98 -52.92 -29.29
N GLY A 23 39.09 -51.94 -29.47
CA GLY A 23 38.00 -52.03 -30.44
C GLY A 23 38.48 -52.13 -31.89
N LEU A 24 39.55 -51.44 -32.26
CA LEU A 24 40.16 -51.52 -33.58
C LEU A 24 40.86 -52.87 -33.82
N GLU A 25 41.54 -53.41 -32.81
CA GLU A 25 42.14 -54.75 -32.87
C GLU A 25 41.07 -55.85 -33.05
N GLU A 26 39.91 -55.72 -32.40
CA GLU A 26 38.76 -56.63 -32.56
C GLU A 26 38.12 -56.55 -33.96
N ILE A 27 38.05 -55.35 -34.55
CA ILE A 27 37.53 -55.13 -35.89
C ILE A 27 38.47 -55.71 -36.95
N VAL A 28 39.78 -55.52 -36.79
CA VAL A 28 40.80 -56.05 -37.71
C VAL A 28 40.87 -57.58 -37.65
N THR A 29 40.76 -58.18 -36.45
CA THR A 29 40.72 -59.65 -36.31
C THR A 29 39.45 -60.27 -36.91
N LYS A 30 38.29 -59.60 -36.77
CA LYS A 30 37.04 -60.04 -37.45
C LYS A 30 37.09 -59.88 -38.97
N LEU A 31 37.80 -58.88 -39.49
CA LEU A 31 38.03 -58.70 -40.92
C LEU A 31 39.02 -59.72 -41.50
N ALA A 32 40.07 -60.07 -40.74
CA ALA A 32 41.06 -61.07 -41.13
C ALA A 32 40.47 -62.50 -41.19
N GLN A 33 39.53 -62.86 -40.30
CA GLN A 33 38.84 -64.15 -40.36
C GLN A 33 37.92 -64.33 -41.58
N LYS A 34 37.49 -63.24 -42.24
CA LYS A 34 36.52 -63.29 -43.33
C LYS A 34 37.15 -63.41 -44.73
N ASN A 35 38.45 -63.15 -44.86
CA ASN A 35 39.19 -63.20 -46.14
C ASN A 35 40.49 -64.01 -45.96
N ALA A 36 40.50 -65.27 -46.39
CA ALA A 36 41.59 -66.24 -46.17
C ALA A 36 42.90 -65.98 -46.95
N HIS A 37 43.12 -64.78 -47.51
CA HIS A 37 44.32 -64.44 -48.28
C HIS A 37 44.86 -63.03 -48.02
N MET A 38 44.82 -62.56 -46.77
CA MET A 38 45.54 -61.35 -46.39
C MET A 38 46.18 -61.51 -45.00
N ASP A 39 47.48 -61.80 -44.98
CA ASP A 39 48.32 -61.58 -43.80
C ASP A 39 48.62 -60.08 -43.71
N VAL A 40 47.85 -59.37 -42.87
CA VAL A 40 48.13 -57.97 -42.52
C VAL A 40 48.57 -57.93 -41.06
N THR A 41 49.88 -58.04 -40.83
CA THR A 41 50.49 -57.69 -39.54
C THR A 41 50.75 -56.18 -39.52
N ILE A 42 49.88 -55.42 -38.84
CA ILE A 42 50.09 -54.00 -38.56
C ILE A 42 51.00 -53.89 -37.33
N ASP A 43 52.22 -53.37 -37.51
CA ASP A 43 53.13 -53.07 -36.41
C ASP A 43 52.70 -51.79 -35.67
N TRP A 44 51.81 -51.96 -34.70
CA TRP A 44 51.33 -50.88 -33.84
C TRP A 44 52.44 -50.28 -32.98
N ASN A 45 53.48 -51.05 -32.63
CA ASN A 45 54.64 -50.53 -31.90
C ASN A 45 55.47 -49.60 -32.81
N GLY A 46 55.67 -49.94 -34.08
CA GLY A 46 56.36 -49.09 -35.06
C GLY A 46 55.63 -47.78 -35.38
N ILE A 47 54.29 -47.78 -35.41
CA ILE A 47 53.47 -46.57 -35.69
C ILE A 47 53.45 -45.62 -34.49
N VAL A 48 53.36 -46.15 -33.27
CA VAL A 48 53.48 -45.34 -32.04
C VAL A 48 54.92 -44.85 -31.86
N HIS A 49 55.92 -45.68 -32.18
CA HIS A 49 57.34 -45.30 -32.09
C HIS A 49 57.74 -44.26 -33.14
N SER A 50 57.21 -44.31 -34.37
CA SER A 50 57.47 -43.31 -35.43
C SER A 50 56.68 -42.00 -35.25
N GLY A 51 55.46 -42.07 -34.73
CA GLY A 51 54.66 -40.90 -34.37
C GLY A 51 55.27 -40.10 -33.20
N LEU A 52 55.83 -40.77 -32.20
CA LEU A 52 56.52 -40.13 -31.06
C LEU A 52 57.98 -39.72 -31.35
N MET A 53 58.67 -40.36 -32.31
CA MET A 53 60.08 -40.08 -32.62
C MET A 53 60.30 -39.03 -33.73
N SER A 54 59.25 -38.51 -34.37
CA SER A 54 59.37 -37.35 -35.28
C SER A 54 59.78 -36.04 -34.58
N PHE A 55 59.80 -36.04 -33.25
CA PHE A 55 60.42 -35.00 -32.41
C PHE A 55 61.63 -35.54 -31.64
N LYS A 56 62.80 -35.62 -32.30
CA LYS A 56 64.08 -35.58 -31.58
C LYS A 56 65.07 -34.65 -32.29
N PRO A 57 65.50 -33.55 -31.65
CA PRO A 57 66.82 -32.99 -31.91
C PRO A 57 67.86 -33.96 -31.32
N LYS A 58 68.83 -34.39 -32.12
CA LYS A 58 70.09 -34.96 -31.61
C LYS A 58 71.23 -34.03 -32.04
N PRO A 59 72.26 -33.78 -31.20
CA PRO A 59 72.63 -34.49 -29.98
C PRO A 59 72.64 -33.56 -28.76
N LEU A 60 71.56 -33.55 -27.96
CA LEU A 60 71.58 -32.93 -26.61
C LEU A 60 71.14 -33.91 -25.51
N VAL A 61 70.54 -35.04 -25.88
CA VAL A 61 69.94 -36.00 -24.93
C VAL A 61 70.98 -36.94 -24.30
N GLY A 62 72.12 -37.17 -24.97
CA GLY A 62 73.21 -38.01 -24.44
C GLY A 62 73.95 -37.35 -23.27
N GLU A 63 74.20 -36.04 -23.35
CA GLU A 63 74.80 -35.27 -22.26
C GLU A 63 73.79 -34.95 -21.14
N LEU A 64 72.48 -34.88 -21.46
CA LEU A 64 71.44 -34.63 -20.47
C LEU A 64 71.24 -35.76 -19.45
N LEU A 65 71.65 -36.99 -19.75
CA LEU A 65 71.45 -38.10 -18.82
C LEU A 65 72.49 -38.10 -17.68
N ASN A 66 73.65 -37.47 -17.87
CA ASN A 66 74.74 -37.38 -16.90
C ASN A 66 74.78 -36.06 -16.08
N THR A 67 73.84 -35.14 -16.28
CA THR A 67 73.73 -33.92 -15.47
C THR A 67 72.98 -34.16 -14.16
N PRO A 68 73.35 -33.46 -13.07
CA PRO A 68 72.70 -33.60 -11.77
C PRO A 68 71.21 -33.29 -11.85
N VAL A 69 70.40 -33.93 -10.99
CA VAL A 69 68.94 -33.89 -11.01
C VAL A 69 68.36 -32.47 -11.05
N TRP A 70 69.05 -31.50 -10.44
CA TRP A 70 68.69 -30.09 -10.44
C TRP A 70 68.73 -29.43 -11.82
N ASP A 71 69.69 -29.80 -12.68
CA ASP A 71 69.77 -29.25 -14.04
C ASP A 71 68.66 -29.82 -14.94
N LYS A 72 68.25 -31.08 -14.71
CA LYS A 72 67.09 -31.69 -15.39
C LYS A 72 65.78 -31.00 -14.99
N ILE A 73 65.63 -30.68 -13.70
CA ILE A 73 64.47 -29.93 -13.19
C ILE A 73 64.47 -28.50 -13.74
N LEU A 74 65.63 -27.84 -13.79
CA LEU A 74 65.78 -26.49 -14.34
C LEU A 74 65.44 -26.46 -15.85
N MET A 75 65.96 -27.42 -16.62
CA MET A 75 65.65 -27.52 -18.05
C MET A 75 64.20 -27.89 -18.33
N PHE A 76 63.59 -28.76 -17.50
CA PHE A 76 62.16 -29.05 -17.58
C PHE A 76 61.33 -27.81 -17.24
N ALA A 77 61.74 -27.01 -16.24
CA ALA A 77 61.09 -25.74 -15.92
C ALA A 77 61.22 -24.71 -17.05
N ILE A 78 62.40 -24.62 -17.70
CA ILE A 78 62.62 -23.75 -18.87
C ILE A 78 61.77 -24.21 -20.05
N TRP A 79 61.68 -25.51 -20.32
CA TRP A 79 60.83 -26.07 -21.37
C TRP A 79 59.35 -25.82 -21.08
N LEU A 80 58.91 -26.00 -19.83
CA LEU A 80 57.55 -25.72 -19.40
C LEU A 80 57.24 -24.23 -19.53
N PHE A 81 58.17 -23.35 -19.20
CA PHE A 81 58.07 -21.89 -19.38
C PHE A 81 58.02 -21.49 -20.87
N ALA A 82 58.80 -22.14 -21.74
CA ALA A 82 58.76 -21.91 -23.19
C ALA A 82 57.46 -22.41 -23.83
N MET A 83 56.94 -23.55 -23.38
CA MET A 83 55.61 -24.04 -23.75
C MET A 83 54.52 -23.08 -23.25
N TRP A 84 54.62 -22.61 -22.01
CA TRP A 84 53.71 -21.63 -21.45
C TRP A 84 53.75 -20.31 -22.23
N SER A 85 54.93 -19.85 -22.65
CA SER A 85 55.07 -18.62 -23.44
C SER A 85 54.51 -18.77 -24.85
N LEU A 86 54.63 -19.94 -25.48
CA LEU A 86 54.00 -20.25 -26.78
C LEU A 86 52.48 -20.36 -26.68
N ILE A 87 51.97 -20.98 -25.61
CA ILE A 87 50.53 -21.04 -25.33
C ILE A 87 50.01 -19.63 -25.06
N ILE A 88 50.69 -18.83 -24.25
CA ILE A 88 50.36 -17.42 -24.02
C ILE A 88 50.42 -16.63 -25.33
N LYS A 89 51.43 -16.84 -26.18
CA LYS A 89 51.56 -16.11 -27.45
C LYS A 89 50.49 -16.52 -28.46
N ARG A 90 50.14 -17.81 -28.53
CA ARG A 90 49.02 -18.29 -29.36
C ARG A 90 47.68 -17.84 -28.80
N TRP A 91 47.50 -17.89 -27.49
CA TRP A 91 46.30 -17.42 -26.80
C TRP A 91 46.15 -15.90 -26.93
N TYR A 92 47.23 -15.15 -26.78
CA TYR A 92 47.31 -13.71 -27.03
C TYR A 92 47.03 -13.41 -28.50
N ASN A 93 47.65 -14.12 -29.45
CA ASN A 93 47.36 -13.93 -30.88
C ASN A 93 45.91 -14.28 -31.21
N TRP A 94 45.38 -15.38 -30.67
CA TRP A 94 43.98 -15.79 -30.81
C TRP A 94 43.05 -14.75 -30.20
N ILE A 95 43.36 -14.21 -29.02
CA ILE A 95 42.64 -13.07 -28.45
C ILE A 95 42.80 -11.82 -29.34
N THR A 96 43.95 -11.49 -29.89
CA THR A 96 44.06 -10.31 -30.76
C THR A 96 43.38 -10.49 -32.13
N LEU A 97 43.19 -11.73 -32.58
CA LEU A 97 42.51 -12.08 -33.83
C LEU A 97 41.00 -12.22 -33.64
N TYR A 98 40.55 -12.79 -32.52
CA TYR A 98 39.16 -13.18 -32.26
C TYR A 98 38.52 -12.50 -31.04
N ALA A 99 39.27 -11.83 -30.17
CA ALA A 99 38.64 -10.97 -29.16
C ALA A 99 37.99 -9.81 -29.89
N ASN A 100 36.79 -9.48 -29.42
CA ASN A 100 35.95 -8.42 -29.95
C ASN A 100 36.79 -7.18 -30.28
N ARG A 101 37.03 -6.95 -31.58
CA ARG A 101 37.65 -5.72 -32.10
C ARG A 101 36.68 -4.53 -32.07
N ILE A 102 35.61 -4.65 -31.30
CA ILE A 102 34.62 -3.63 -31.03
C ILE A 102 35.20 -2.74 -29.91
N LYS A 103 36.11 -1.83 -30.28
CA LYS A 103 36.53 -0.72 -29.41
C LYS A 103 35.48 0.40 -29.44
N ASN A 104 34.20 0.07 -29.25
CA ASN A 104 33.14 1.06 -29.15
C ASN A 104 32.67 1.23 -27.72
N ALA A 105 32.23 2.44 -27.40
CA ALA A 105 31.73 2.80 -26.07
C ALA A 105 30.33 2.24 -25.76
N ASN A 106 29.64 1.64 -26.74
CA ASN A 106 28.30 1.06 -26.61
C ASN A 106 28.40 -0.46 -26.80
N HIS A 107 28.00 -1.21 -25.78
CA HIS A 107 28.00 -2.68 -25.73
C HIS A 107 27.03 -3.13 -24.63
N PHE A 108 26.66 -4.41 -24.63
CA PHE A 108 25.93 -5.00 -23.51
C PHE A 108 26.87 -5.33 -22.35
N ALA A 109 26.37 -5.14 -21.13
CA ALA A 109 27.12 -5.38 -19.90
C ALA A 109 27.67 -6.82 -19.81
N ASP A 110 28.93 -6.95 -19.40
CA ASP A 110 29.53 -8.27 -19.13
C ASP A 110 29.17 -8.79 -17.73
N TYR A 111 29.29 -10.10 -17.46
CA TYR A 111 28.95 -10.67 -16.13
C TYR A 111 29.75 -10.03 -14.99
N ARG A 112 30.99 -9.63 -15.26
CA ARG A 112 31.84 -8.99 -14.24
C ARG A 112 31.35 -7.59 -13.90
N GLU A 113 30.84 -6.87 -14.89
CA GLU A 113 30.25 -5.54 -14.70
C GLU A 113 28.92 -5.67 -13.97
N ILE A 114 28.07 -6.63 -14.35
CA ILE A 114 26.82 -6.89 -13.65
C ILE A 114 27.09 -7.23 -12.17
N ASP A 115 28.08 -8.08 -11.89
CA ASP A 115 28.40 -8.49 -10.52
C ASP A 115 29.08 -7.39 -9.68
N SER A 116 29.83 -6.47 -10.30
CA SER A 116 30.42 -5.34 -9.59
C SER A 116 29.39 -4.24 -9.28
N ILE A 117 28.36 -4.10 -10.12
CA ILE A 117 27.38 -3.01 -10.04
C ILE A 117 26.17 -3.40 -9.20
N TYR A 118 25.65 -4.62 -9.37
CA TYR A 118 24.35 -5.03 -8.83
C TYR A 118 24.50 -6.03 -7.68
N THR A 119 23.49 -6.04 -6.79
CA THR A 119 23.52 -6.92 -5.61
C THR A 119 23.06 -8.33 -5.98
N LEU A 120 23.88 -9.33 -5.70
CA LEU A 120 23.55 -10.74 -5.89
C LEU A 120 22.68 -11.28 -4.75
N ILE A 121 21.53 -11.84 -5.07
CA ILE A 121 20.61 -12.48 -4.10
C ILE A 121 20.19 -13.88 -4.56
N PRO A 122 19.78 -14.78 -3.64
CA PRO A 122 19.18 -16.06 -4.00
C PRO A 122 17.90 -15.88 -4.83
N ASP A 123 17.67 -16.77 -5.80
CA ASP A 123 16.52 -16.72 -6.71
C ASP A 123 15.17 -16.87 -6.01
N ARG A 124 15.07 -17.72 -4.99
CA ARG A 124 13.83 -18.00 -4.26
C ARG A 124 14.04 -18.38 -2.79
N ASN A 125 12.93 -18.47 -2.04
CA ASN A 125 12.80 -19.04 -0.69
C ASN A 125 13.57 -18.38 0.47
N LYS A 126 14.81 -17.94 0.26
CA LYS A 126 15.70 -17.48 1.31
C LYS A 126 15.62 -15.95 1.46
N TYR A 127 15.41 -15.49 2.70
CA TYR A 127 15.51 -14.08 3.06
C TYR A 127 16.95 -13.58 2.95
N TYR A 128 17.11 -12.31 2.59
CA TYR A 128 18.43 -11.68 2.40
C TYR A 128 18.50 -10.30 3.09
N PRO A 129 19.69 -9.90 3.58
CA PRO A 129 19.88 -8.58 4.18
C PRO A 129 19.97 -7.49 3.11
N GLY A 130 19.63 -6.25 3.48
CA GLY A 130 19.65 -5.09 2.59
C GLY A 130 18.26 -4.68 2.13
N LYS A 131 18.22 -3.69 1.22
CA LYS A 131 16.98 -3.22 0.57
C LYS A 131 16.62 -4.15 -0.59
N PRO A 132 15.34 -4.27 -0.96
CA PRO A 132 14.97 -4.92 -2.20
C PRO A 132 15.35 -4.05 -3.39
N GLY A 133 15.19 -4.61 -4.59
CA GLY A 133 15.61 -3.97 -5.82
C GLY A 133 14.95 -4.60 -7.03
N GLN A 134 15.06 -3.94 -8.16
CA GLN A 134 14.49 -4.41 -9.41
C GLN A 134 15.41 -5.44 -10.06
N PRO A 135 14.90 -6.59 -10.53
CA PRO A 135 15.75 -7.64 -11.06
C PRO A 135 16.24 -7.30 -12.47
N VAL A 136 17.56 -7.34 -12.67
CA VAL A 136 18.21 -6.94 -13.94
C VAL A 136 18.81 -8.13 -14.72
N ALA A 137 19.19 -9.19 -14.01
CA ALA A 137 19.69 -10.44 -14.61
C ALA A 137 19.48 -11.63 -13.67
N HIS A 138 19.47 -12.84 -14.21
CA HIS A 138 19.36 -14.08 -13.43
C HIS A 138 20.35 -15.13 -13.93
N MET A 139 20.91 -15.96 -13.05
CA MET A 139 21.76 -17.09 -13.45
C MET A 139 21.56 -18.32 -12.56
N GLY A 140 21.56 -19.50 -13.19
CA GLY A 140 21.54 -20.79 -12.48
C GLY A 140 22.79 -21.01 -11.63
N GLY A 141 22.64 -21.56 -10.43
CA GLY A 141 23.72 -21.61 -9.43
C GLY A 141 24.85 -22.61 -9.73
N LEU A 142 24.63 -23.56 -10.66
CA LEU A 142 25.65 -24.50 -11.14
C LEU A 142 26.38 -24.02 -12.40
N ASN A 143 26.04 -22.83 -12.91
CA ASN A 143 26.72 -22.26 -14.07
C ASN A 143 28.20 -22.01 -13.76
N TRP A 144 29.09 -22.36 -14.69
CA TRP A 144 30.54 -22.20 -14.52
C TRP A 144 30.96 -20.74 -14.35
N ARG A 145 30.15 -19.77 -14.82
CA ARG A 145 30.42 -18.34 -14.58
C ARG A 145 30.29 -17.96 -13.10
N ILE A 146 29.38 -18.60 -12.34
CA ILE A 146 29.29 -18.42 -10.88
C ILE A 146 30.53 -19.01 -10.19
N LEU A 147 31.13 -20.09 -10.70
CA LEU A 147 32.39 -20.62 -10.16
C LEU A 147 33.52 -19.59 -10.29
N LEU A 148 33.56 -18.82 -11.38
CA LEU A 148 34.57 -17.79 -11.59
C LEU A 148 34.37 -16.56 -10.71
N LEU A 149 33.12 -16.09 -10.56
CA LEU A 149 32.80 -14.92 -9.74
C LEU A 149 32.79 -15.25 -8.24
N HIS A 150 32.07 -16.31 -7.86
CA HIS A 150 31.77 -16.68 -6.47
C HIS A 150 32.03 -18.18 -6.22
N PRO A 151 33.30 -18.62 -6.15
CA PRO A 151 33.66 -20.04 -6.05
C PRO A 151 33.09 -20.73 -4.80
N LEU A 152 32.98 -20.00 -3.68
CA LEU A 152 32.38 -20.51 -2.44
C LEU A 152 30.87 -20.74 -2.56
N LEU A 153 30.16 -19.90 -3.32
CA LEU A 153 28.71 -20.07 -3.53
C LEU A 153 28.46 -21.25 -4.47
N TRP A 154 29.23 -21.36 -5.55
CA TRP A 154 29.13 -22.47 -6.50
C TRP A 154 29.41 -23.82 -5.83
N THR A 155 30.49 -23.92 -5.05
CA THR A 155 30.84 -25.16 -4.32
C THR A 155 29.74 -25.56 -3.33
N ARG A 156 29.15 -24.60 -2.61
CA ARG A 156 28.00 -24.88 -1.73
C ARG A 156 26.78 -25.37 -2.50
N GLN A 157 26.54 -24.85 -3.70
CA GLN A 157 25.42 -25.29 -4.53
C GLN A 157 25.65 -26.70 -5.09
N LEU A 158 26.88 -27.00 -5.51
CA LEU A 158 27.31 -28.33 -5.94
C LEU A 158 27.11 -29.37 -4.82
N LEU A 159 27.48 -29.03 -3.57
CA LEU A 159 27.31 -29.93 -2.41
C LEU A 159 25.83 -30.15 -2.05
N LYS A 160 24.97 -29.14 -2.24
CA LYS A 160 23.54 -29.23 -1.93
C LYS A 160 22.73 -29.97 -2.98
N ALA A 161 23.16 -29.94 -4.23
CA ALA A 161 22.46 -30.56 -5.36
C ALA A 161 22.18 -32.07 -5.16
N PRO A 162 23.15 -32.94 -4.80
CA PRO A 162 22.89 -34.37 -4.61
C PRO A 162 21.97 -34.66 -3.42
N LEU A 163 21.96 -33.78 -2.41
CA LEU A 163 21.08 -33.88 -1.24
C LEU A 163 19.65 -33.36 -1.53
N GLY A 164 19.41 -32.79 -2.70
CA GLY A 164 18.11 -32.17 -3.05
C GLY A 164 17.77 -30.92 -2.23
N LEU A 165 18.75 -30.32 -1.54
CA LEU A 165 18.55 -29.14 -0.68
C LEU A 165 18.43 -27.82 -1.46
N ASN A 166 18.54 -27.88 -2.79
CA ASN A 166 18.34 -26.78 -3.73
C ASN A 166 16.93 -26.75 -4.36
N LYS A 167 16.09 -27.76 -4.09
CA LYS A 167 14.71 -27.85 -4.60
C LYS A 167 13.81 -26.78 -3.96
N GLU A 168 12.75 -26.37 -4.69
CA GLU A 168 11.77 -25.40 -4.21
C GLU A 168 11.08 -25.82 -2.92
N ILE A 169 10.90 -27.13 -2.72
CA ILE A 169 10.45 -27.74 -1.47
C ILE A 169 11.52 -28.73 -1.03
N PHE A 170 11.92 -28.67 0.24
CA PHE A 170 12.91 -29.58 0.79
C PHE A 170 12.45 -31.05 0.72
N PRO A 171 13.36 -32.02 0.56
CA PRO A 171 13.00 -33.44 0.62
C PRO A 171 12.50 -33.84 2.01
N LYS A 172 11.58 -34.82 2.09
CA LYS A 172 10.91 -35.26 3.33
C LYS A 172 11.89 -35.54 4.48
N TRP A 173 12.98 -36.26 4.21
CA TRP A 173 14.02 -36.56 5.21
C TRP A 173 14.61 -35.31 5.87
N TYR A 174 14.80 -34.22 5.10
CA TYR A 174 15.34 -32.99 5.64
C TYR A 174 14.26 -32.21 6.40
N GLN A 175 13.00 -32.26 5.96
CA GLN A 175 11.88 -31.63 6.67
C GLN A 175 11.70 -32.21 8.09
N GLU A 176 11.90 -33.52 8.26
CA GLU A 176 11.79 -34.20 9.56
C GLU A 176 12.94 -33.84 10.52
N ILE A 177 14.18 -33.76 10.00
CA ILE A 177 15.37 -33.50 10.82
C ILE A 177 15.58 -32.00 11.09
N ARG A 178 15.10 -31.13 10.19
CA ARG A 178 15.29 -29.67 10.25
C ARG A 178 14.84 -29.02 11.57
N PRO A 179 13.68 -29.33 12.16
CA PRO A 179 13.29 -28.78 13.46
C PRO A 179 14.30 -29.10 14.58
N GLN A 180 14.90 -30.28 14.56
CA GLN A 180 15.93 -30.68 15.53
C GLN A 180 17.24 -29.91 15.29
N LEU A 181 17.65 -29.76 14.02
CA LEU A 181 18.81 -28.95 13.64
C LEU A 181 18.64 -27.47 14.02
N MET A 182 17.43 -26.94 13.87
CA MET A 182 17.09 -25.57 14.25
C MET A 182 17.22 -25.33 15.75
N LYS A 183 16.79 -26.29 16.58
CA LYS A 183 16.99 -26.24 18.04
C LYS A 183 18.46 -26.33 18.43
N ARG A 184 19.24 -27.17 17.75
CA ARG A 184 20.67 -27.39 18.04
C ARG A 184 21.58 -26.26 17.55
N PHE A 185 21.23 -25.64 16.41
CA PHE A 185 22.03 -24.57 15.77
C PHE A 185 21.18 -23.32 15.48
N PRO A 186 20.62 -22.66 16.51
CA PRO A 186 19.69 -21.55 16.33
C PRO A 186 20.31 -20.37 15.57
N LYS A 187 21.62 -20.13 15.73
CA LYS A 187 22.34 -19.09 14.98
C LYS A 187 22.32 -19.30 13.46
N TRP A 188 22.37 -20.55 12.99
CA TRP A 188 22.45 -20.89 11.56
C TRP A 188 21.09 -20.82 10.86
N TYR A 189 20.02 -20.99 11.63
CA TYR A 189 18.63 -20.94 11.15
C TYR A 189 17.90 -19.65 11.54
N LYS A 190 18.62 -18.66 12.09
CA LYS A 190 18.05 -17.35 12.45
C LYS A 190 17.34 -16.77 11.22
N ARG A 191 16.05 -16.42 11.38
CA ARG A 191 15.17 -15.87 10.33
C ARG A 191 14.92 -16.81 9.14
N GLN A 192 15.17 -18.11 9.30
CA GLN A 192 14.82 -19.13 8.31
C GLN A 192 13.71 -20.07 8.80
N PHE A 193 13.06 -19.78 9.93
CA PHE A 193 12.11 -20.70 10.58
C PHE A 193 11.00 -21.20 9.63
N ASN A 194 10.42 -20.28 8.85
CA ASN A 194 9.31 -20.55 7.94
C ASN A 194 9.72 -20.97 6.52
N VAL A 195 11.03 -21.14 6.25
CA VAL A 195 11.52 -21.49 4.90
C VAL A 195 11.25 -22.97 4.58
N LYS A 196 10.40 -23.23 3.60
CA LYS A 196 9.97 -24.58 3.18
C LYS A 196 10.87 -25.26 2.13
N GLY A 197 11.84 -24.53 1.54
CA GLY A 197 12.75 -25.09 0.55
C GLY A 197 14.02 -24.28 0.27
N GLY A 198 14.80 -24.77 -0.69
CA GLY A 198 16.08 -24.22 -1.12
C GLY A 198 15.96 -23.25 -2.29
N PHE A 199 17.10 -22.94 -2.89
CA PHE A 199 17.23 -22.02 -4.01
C PHE A 199 18.18 -22.63 -5.06
N SER A 200 17.96 -22.33 -6.34
CA SER A 200 18.64 -23.02 -7.45
C SER A 200 19.65 -22.15 -8.19
N GLY A 201 19.44 -20.84 -8.16
CA GLY A 201 20.22 -19.81 -8.83
C GLY A 201 20.16 -18.49 -8.07
N PHE A 202 20.48 -17.42 -8.78
CA PHE A 202 20.66 -16.09 -8.22
C PHE A 202 20.10 -15.01 -9.15
N TYR A 203 19.53 -13.96 -8.55
CA TYR A 203 19.22 -12.70 -9.24
C TYR A 203 20.28 -11.67 -8.92
N TRP A 204 20.62 -10.84 -9.90
CA TRP A 204 21.19 -9.52 -9.65
C TRP A 204 20.05 -8.51 -9.62
N ILE A 205 20.03 -7.70 -8.56
CA ILE A 205 19.02 -6.68 -8.34
C ILE A 205 19.66 -5.30 -8.28
N ASP A 206 18.98 -4.31 -8.86
CA ASP A 206 19.28 -2.90 -8.66
C ASP A 206 18.51 -2.36 -7.46
N THR A 207 19.24 -2.10 -6.38
CA THR A 207 18.70 -1.62 -5.11
C THR A 207 18.54 -0.10 -5.06
N ASP A 208 18.99 0.61 -6.09
CA ASP A 208 18.81 2.07 -6.16
C ASP A 208 17.33 2.39 -6.35
N ALA A 209 16.86 3.41 -5.65
CA ALA A 209 15.49 3.87 -5.83
C ALA A 209 15.44 4.61 -7.16
N THR A 210 14.79 4.02 -8.16
CA THR A 210 14.56 4.61 -9.49
C THR A 210 13.14 4.32 -9.94
N HIS A 211 12.51 5.27 -10.62
CA HIS A 211 11.26 4.99 -11.33
C HIS A 211 11.56 4.16 -12.57
N SER A 212 10.68 3.20 -12.86
CA SER A 212 10.83 2.28 -13.97
C SER A 212 9.59 2.14 -14.82
N LYS A 213 9.81 1.80 -16.08
CA LYS A 213 8.79 1.35 -17.02
C LYS A 213 9.14 -0.04 -17.54
N THR A 214 8.13 -0.89 -17.64
CA THR A 214 8.21 -2.23 -18.22
C THR A 214 7.30 -2.27 -19.44
N THR A 215 7.85 -2.53 -20.63
CA THR A 215 7.06 -2.64 -21.86
C THR A 215 6.95 -4.09 -22.31
N GLY A 216 5.71 -4.56 -22.47
CA GLY A 216 5.43 -5.94 -22.87
C GLY A 216 3.96 -6.15 -23.24
N ALA A 217 3.70 -6.68 -24.43
CA ALA A 217 2.35 -6.98 -24.89
C ALA A 217 1.65 -8.06 -24.03
N THR A 218 0.33 -8.17 -24.13
CA THR A 218 -0.41 -9.26 -23.48
C THR A 218 0.12 -10.61 -23.94
N ARG A 219 0.33 -11.54 -22.98
CA ARG A 219 0.97 -12.86 -23.19
C ARG A 219 2.45 -12.84 -23.58
N SER A 220 3.15 -11.70 -23.50
CA SER A 220 4.61 -11.63 -23.67
C SER A 220 5.42 -12.27 -22.54
N GLY A 221 4.79 -12.51 -21.38
CA GLY A 221 5.48 -12.99 -20.18
C GLY A 221 5.89 -11.89 -19.19
N LYS A 222 5.48 -10.62 -19.40
CA LYS A 222 5.81 -9.47 -18.51
C LYS A 222 5.64 -9.76 -17.01
N ASP A 223 4.51 -10.34 -16.61
CA ASP A 223 4.19 -10.60 -15.20
C ASP A 223 4.97 -11.82 -14.68
N GLN A 224 5.16 -12.83 -15.56
CA GLN A 224 5.88 -14.06 -15.23
C GLN A 224 7.39 -13.86 -15.09
N MET A 225 8.00 -13.03 -15.93
CA MET A 225 9.45 -12.81 -15.93
C MET A 225 9.89 -11.75 -14.93
N ARG A 226 9.04 -10.75 -14.66
CA ARG A 226 9.39 -9.60 -13.81
C ARG A 226 8.37 -9.29 -12.72
N GLY A 227 7.07 -9.27 -13.03
CA GLY A 227 6.01 -8.92 -12.07
C GLY A 227 6.03 -9.73 -10.77
N TYR A 228 5.76 -11.03 -10.85
CA TYR A 228 5.78 -11.90 -9.66
C TYR A 228 7.18 -12.04 -9.02
N PRO A 229 8.27 -12.16 -9.80
CA PRO A 229 9.61 -12.15 -9.22
C PRO A 229 9.92 -10.89 -8.41
N LEU A 230 9.47 -9.71 -8.84
CA LEU A 230 9.64 -8.46 -8.09
C LEU A 230 8.93 -8.52 -6.73
N ILE A 231 7.68 -8.99 -6.68
CA ILE A 231 6.94 -9.19 -5.42
C ILE A 231 7.68 -10.19 -4.52
N ASP A 232 8.19 -11.29 -5.07
CA ASP A 232 8.97 -12.28 -4.32
C ASP A 232 10.31 -11.73 -3.79
N ILE A 233 10.97 -10.84 -4.55
CA ILE A 233 12.20 -10.17 -4.12
C ILE A 233 11.87 -9.21 -2.97
N VAL A 234 10.87 -8.35 -3.12
CA VAL A 234 10.44 -7.38 -2.09
C VAL A 234 10.09 -8.09 -0.78
N ARG A 235 9.31 -9.17 -0.84
CA ARG A 235 8.89 -9.89 0.38
C ARG A 235 10.02 -10.62 1.10
N ARG A 236 11.13 -10.93 0.41
CA ARG A 236 12.29 -11.65 0.97
C ARG A 236 13.36 -10.72 1.53
N SER A 237 13.28 -9.43 1.26
CA SER A 237 14.13 -8.43 1.88
C SER A 237 13.87 -8.33 3.39
N LEU A 238 14.93 -8.09 4.17
CA LEU A 238 14.80 -7.76 5.59
C LEU A 238 14.41 -6.30 5.84
N GLN A 239 14.46 -5.46 4.81
CA GLN A 239 13.96 -4.07 4.80
C GLN A 239 12.93 -3.94 3.66
N PRO A 240 11.78 -4.62 3.74
CA PRO A 240 10.82 -4.67 2.66
C PRO A 240 10.27 -3.28 2.32
N TRP A 241 9.93 -3.08 1.05
CA TRP A 241 9.06 -1.98 0.63
C TRP A 241 7.60 -2.36 0.88
N ASN A 242 6.77 -1.35 1.15
CA ASN A 242 5.33 -1.50 1.06
C ASN A 242 4.92 -1.55 -0.41
N ILE A 243 3.82 -2.24 -0.72
CA ILE A 243 3.40 -2.48 -2.11
C ILE A 243 2.01 -1.89 -2.32
N ILE A 244 1.84 -1.16 -3.41
CA ILE A 244 0.55 -0.83 -4.00
C ILE A 244 0.56 -1.42 -5.40
N ASP A 245 -0.34 -2.37 -5.66
CA ASP A 245 -0.44 -3.06 -6.94
C ASP A 245 -1.82 -2.83 -7.54
N THR A 246 -1.88 -2.43 -8.80
CA THR A 246 -3.13 -2.37 -9.55
C THR A 246 -3.33 -3.69 -10.28
N ASP A 247 -4.34 -4.45 -9.86
CA ASP A 247 -4.58 -5.84 -10.30
C ASP A 247 -5.95 -6.00 -10.96
N ALA A 248 -6.04 -5.58 -12.23
CA ALA A 248 -7.29 -5.66 -12.99
C ALA A 248 -7.79 -7.10 -13.25
N LYS A 249 -6.95 -8.12 -13.06
CA LYS A 249 -7.30 -9.54 -13.29
C LYS A 249 -7.51 -10.33 -12.02
N ASN A 250 -7.28 -9.73 -10.85
CA ASN A 250 -7.23 -10.44 -9.57
C ASN A 250 -6.24 -11.63 -9.61
N GLU A 251 -5.17 -11.53 -10.39
CA GLU A 251 -4.14 -12.56 -10.51
C GLU A 251 -2.98 -12.28 -9.56
N ASP A 252 -2.55 -11.03 -9.46
CA ASP A 252 -1.41 -10.61 -8.64
C ASP A 252 -1.69 -10.78 -7.14
N PHE A 253 -2.90 -10.41 -6.71
CA PHE A 253 -3.38 -10.64 -5.36
C PHE A 253 -3.41 -12.13 -5.03
N LYS A 254 -4.11 -12.94 -5.83
CA LYS A 254 -4.26 -14.39 -5.56
C LYS A 254 -2.92 -15.10 -5.58
N MET A 255 -2.05 -14.79 -6.54
CA MET A 255 -0.73 -15.41 -6.65
C MET A 255 0.16 -15.10 -5.45
N SER A 256 0.10 -13.87 -4.92
CA SER A 256 1.07 -13.41 -3.91
C SER A 256 0.56 -13.45 -2.47
N TYR A 257 -0.76 -13.52 -2.23
CA TYR A 257 -1.38 -13.38 -0.91
C TYR A 257 -0.73 -14.26 0.16
N LYS A 258 -0.74 -15.59 -0.03
CA LYS A 258 -0.19 -16.55 0.95
C LYS A 258 1.30 -16.31 1.17
N ALA A 259 2.05 -16.04 0.10
CA ALA A 259 3.49 -15.83 0.15
C ALA A 259 3.89 -14.54 0.89
N LEU A 260 3.08 -13.48 0.78
CA LEU A 260 3.21 -12.21 1.49
C LEU A 260 2.80 -12.34 2.96
N ARG A 261 1.67 -13.00 3.26
CA ARG A 261 1.22 -13.28 4.64
C ARG A 261 2.24 -14.12 5.40
N GLU A 262 2.80 -15.17 4.79
CA GLU A 262 3.89 -15.97 5.39
C GLU A 262 5.15 -15.15 5.69
N ALA A 263 5.40 -14.08 4.93
CA ALA A 263 6.50 -13.16 5.14
C ALA A 263 6.20 -12.05 6.18
N GLY A 264 4.98 -12.02 6.72
CA GLY A 264 4.57 -11.07 7.76
C GLY A 264 3.97 -9.77 7.23
N PHE A 265 3.61 -9.71 5.94
CA PHE A 265 2.90 -8.56 5.38
C PHE A 265 1.44 -8.52 5.85
N ASP A 266 0.96 -7.31 6.06
CA ASP A 266 -0.47 -7.01 6.09
C ASP A 266 -0.95 -6.87 4.65
N VAL A 267 -1.72 -7.86 4.17
CA VAL A 267 -2.12 -7.95 2.77
C VAL A 267 -3.59 -7.59 2.68
N ILE A 268 -3.88 -6.52 1.94
CA ILE A 268 -5.18 -5.87 1.86
C ILE A 268 -5.65 -5.92 0.40
N SER A 269 -6.91 -6.30 0.20
CA SER A 269 -7.59 -6.15 -1.08
C SER A 269 -8.53 -4.95 -1.01
N LEU A 270 -8.36 -4.00 -1.92
CA LEU A 270 -9.42 -3.07 -2.30
C LEU A 270 -10.09 -3.66 -3.55
N ASN A 271 -11.06 -4.54 -3.32
CA ASN A 271 -11.74 -5.29 -4.35
C ASN A 271 -13.03 -4.59 -4.80
N ILE A 272 -12.89 -3.83 -5.88
CA ILE A 272 -13.99 -3.06 -6.44
C ILE A 272 -14.89 -3.96 -7.32
N MET A 273 -14.37 -5.11 -7.78
CA MET A 273 -15.16 -6.12 -8.50
C MET A 273 -16.11 -6.89 -7.58
N ASP A 274 -15.66 -7.22 -6.37
CA ASP A 274 -16.41 -7.99 -5.37
C ASP A 274 -16.22 -7.33 -3.99
N VAL A 275 -17.17 -6.48 -3.64
CA VAL A 275 -17.14 -5.62 -2.45
C VAL A 275 -17.27 -6.39 -1.14
N ASP A 276 -17.88 -7.59 -1.18
CA ASP A 276 -17.99 -8.47 -0.02
C ASP A 276 -16.62 -9.05 0.37
N GLN A 277 -15.67 -9.07 -0.57
CA GLN A 277 -14.28 -9.49 -0.37
C GLN A 277 -13.29 -8.33 -0.44
N SER A 278 -13.74 -7.14 -0.03
CA SER A 278 -12.95 -5.92 -0.04
C SER A 278 -12.82 -5.30 1.34
N GLN A 279 -11.68 -4.67 1.60
CA GLN A 279 -11.62 -3.62 2.59
C GLN A 279 -12.38 -2.38 2.09
N THR A 280 -12.98 -1.64 3.01
CA THR A 280 -13.67 -0.38 2.72
C THR A 280 -12.71 0.80 2.73
N PHE A 281 -12.95 1.73 1.80
CA PHE A 281 -12.20 2.95 1.64
C PHE A 281 -13.18 4.08 1.36
N ASN A 282 -13.31 5.01 2.30
CA ASN A 282 -14.11 6.22 2.13
C ASN A 282 -13.18 7.37 1.70
N PRO A 283 -13.25 7.85 0.44
CA PRO A 283 -12.44 8.98 -0.04
C PRO A 283 -12.64 10.28 0.77
N PHE A 284 -13.77 10.45 1.45
CA PHE A 284 -14.04 11.64 2.26
C PHE A 284 -13.48 11.54 3.68
N GLN A 285 -13.11 10.33 4.14
CA GLN A 285 -12.68 10.11 5.53
C GLN A 285 -11.53 11.02 5.93
N LEU A 286 -10.54 11.19 5.05
CA LEU A 286 -9.38 12.02 5.36
C LEU A 286 -9.77 13.50 5.55
N ALA A 287 -10.66 14.01 4.71
CA ALA A 287 -11.16 15.38 4.83
C ALA A 287 -12.01 15.54 6.10
N LEU A 288 -12.82 14.53 6.42
CA LEU A 288 -13.61 14.46 7.64
C LEU A 288 -12.73 14.43 8.89
N ASP A 289 -11.68 13.62 8.92
CA ASP A 289 -10.73 13.53 10.02
C ASP A 289 -10.10 14.91 10.28
N TYR A 290 -9.65 15.61 9.23
CA TYR A 290 -9.15 16.97 9.35
C TYR A 290 -10.21 17.97 9.82
N ALA A 291 -11.44 17.85 9.35
CA ALA A 291 -12.51 18.76 9.71
C ALA A 291 -12.96 18.59 11.18
N MET A 292 -13.10 17.35 11.66
CA MET A 292 -13.35 17.02 13.08
C MET A 292 -12.19 17.43 13.98
N ASP A 293 -10.97 17.37 13.45
CA ASP A 293 -9.77 17.87 14.10
C ASP A 293 -9.73 19.41 14.22
N GLY A 294 -10.54 20.13 13.42
CA GLY A 294 -10.54 21.60 13.33
C GLY A 294 -9.54 22.16 12.30
N ASP A 295 -8.89 21.32 11.51
CA ASP A 295 -7.96 21.69 10.44
C ASP A 295 -8.69 21.84 9.10
N LEU A 296 -9.47 22.92 9.00
CA LEU A 296 -10.30 23.19 7.83
C LEU A 296 -9.49 23.43 6.55
N ASP A 297 -8.26 23.95 6.65
CA ASP A 297 -7.40 24.24 5.50
C ASP A 297 -7.01 22.93 4.79
N HIS A 298 -6.57 21.92 5.54
CA HIS A 298 -6.27 20.60 4.97
C HIS A 298 -7.53 19.86 4.50
N ALA A 299 -8.64 19.96 5.23
CA ALA A 299 -9.91 19.37 4.82
C ALA A 299 -10.33 19.84 3.42
N LYS A 300 -10.27 21.16 3.16
CA LYS A 300 -10.61 21.76 1.85
C LYS A 300 -9.72 21.26 0.71
N ILE A 301 -8.41 21.18 0.97
CA ILE A 301 -7.44 20.69 -0.01
C ILE A 301 -7.76 19.24 -0.40
N GLU A 302 -8.11 18.39 0.57
CA GLU A 302 -8.48 17.00 0.29
C GLU A 302 -9.81 16.88 -0.46
N VAL A 303 -10.84 17.65 -0.09
CA VAL A 303 -12.12 17.68 -0.85
C VAL A 303 -11.88 18.08 -2.31
N SER A 304 -11.08 19.14 -2.55
CA SER A 304 -10.79 19.62 -3.90
C SER A 304 -10.13 18.54 -4.77
N LYS A 305 -9.20 17.75 -4.22
CA LYS A 305 -8.58 16.63 -4.96
C LYS A 305 -9.60 15.56 -5.33
N VAL A 306 -10.52 15.24 -4.41
CA VAL A 306 -11.55 14.25 -4.66
C VAL A 306 -12.44 14.70 -5.83
N VAL A 307 -12.89 15.96 -5.80
CA VAL A 307 -13.70 16.55 -6.88
C VAL A 307 -12.96 16.56 -8.22
N GLN A 308 -11.67 16.93 -8.24
CA GLN A 308 -10.88 16.95 -9.48
C GLN A 308 -10.78 15.58 -10.16
N ILE A 309 -10.66 14.50 -9.39
CA ILE A 309 -10.58 13.15 -9.96
C ILE A 309 -11.93 12.74 -10.53
N ILE A 310 -13.01 13.03 -9.80
CA ILE A 310 -14.39 12.72 -10.22
C ILE A 310 -14.77 13.53 -11.47
N GLY A 311 -14.32 14.78 -11.57
CA GLY A 311 -14.62 15.68 -12.68
C GLY A 311 -13.79 15.50 -13.95
N SER A 312 -12.76 14.64 -13.93
CA SER A 312 -11.69 14.62 -14.95
C SER A 312 -12.02 13.98 -16.32
N ASP A 313 -13.27 13.69 -16.64
CA ASP A 313 -13.65 13.02 -17.89
C ASP A 313 -13.62 13.91 -19.16
N SER A 314 -13.28 15.21 -19.06
CA SER A 314 -13.21 16.08 -20.23
C SER A 314 -11.85 15.98 -20.94
N ASN A 315 -11.65 14.89 -21.69
CA ASN A 315 -10.53 14.73 -22.63
C ASN A 315 -10.66 15.63 -23.89
N LYS A 316 -11.25 16.82 -23.75
CA LYS A 316 -11.38 17.84 -24.80
C LYS A 316 -10.85 19.14 -24.23
N GLY A 317 -9.87 19.73 -24.91
CA GLY A 317 -9.26 21.02 -24.56
C GLY A 317 -10.26 22.17 -24.60
N ASN A 318 -11.05 22.29 -23.55
CA ASN A 318 -11.77 23.44 -23.00
C ASN A 318 -12.78 22.86 -22.02
N SER A 319 -12.47 22.89 -20.71
CA SER A 319 -13.48 22.61 -19.69
C SER A 319 -14.62 23.62 -19.89
N ASP A 320 -15.84 23.14 -20.11
CA ASP A 320 -16.99 24.01 -20.27
C ASP A 320 -17.17 24.86 -19.00
N VAL A 321 -17.75 26.06 -19.12
CA VAL A 321 -18.07 26.90 -17.95
C VAL A 321 -18.97 26.12 -16.98
N TRP A 322 -19.82 25.25 -17.51
CA TRP A 322 -20.69 24.36 -16.76
C TRP A 322 -19.93 23.29 -15.98
N ASP A 323 -18.82 22.75 -16.52
CA ASP A 323 -18.01 21.72 -15.85
C ASP A 323 -17.33 22.29 -14.61
N LYS A 324 -16.71 23.47 -14.72
CA LYS A 324 -16.07 24.14 -13.59
C LYS A 324 -17.07 24.55 -12.52
N THR A 325 -18.25 25.00 -12.94
CA THR A 325 -19.31 25.35 -11.99
C THR A 325 -19.83 24.11 -11.27
N ALA A 326 -20.01 22.98 -11.97
CA ALA A 326 -20.39 21.72 -11.36
C ALA A 326 -19.35 21.19 -10.37
N GLU A 327 -18.05 21.33 -10.65
CA GLU A 327 -16.98 20.99 -9.70
C GLU A 327 -17.06 21.83 -8.42
N ALA A 328 -17.21 23.14 -8.57
CA ALA A 328 -17.32 24.03 -7.43
C ALA A 328 -18.58 23.73 -6.58
N THR A 329 -19.72 23.45 -7.24
CA THR A 329 -20.95 23.02 -6.55
C THR A 329 -20.76 21.67 -5.85
N GLN A 330 -20.10 20.71 -6.50
CA GLN A 330 -19.81 19.39 -5.90
C GLN A 330 -18.92 19.54 -4.65
N GLN A 331 -17.89 20.38 -4.73
CA GLN A 331 -17.05 20.71 -3.58
C GLN A 331 -17.87 21.30 -2.44
N SER A 332 -18.78 22.24 -2.74
CA SER A 332 -19.67 22.84 -1.75
C SER A 332 -20.58 21.79 -1.07
N VAL A 333 -21.18 20.89 -1.84
CA VAL A 333 -22.01 19.79 -1.31
C VAL A 333 -21.20 18.87 -0.40
N ILE A 334 -19.98 18.48 -0.78
CA ILE A 334 -19.13 17.65 0.09
C ILE A 334 -18.80 18.39 1.38
N LEU A 335 -18.48 19.69 1.33
CA LEU A 335 -18.25 20.50 2.53
C LEU A 335 -19.50 20.60 3.42
N ILE A 336 -20.71 20.64 2.85
CA ILE A 336 -21.98 20.56 3.60
C ILE A 336 -22.08 19.22 4.33
N LEU A 337 -21.77 18.10 3.67
CA LEU A 337 -21.80 16.78 4.32
C LEU A 337 -20.80 16.71 5.48
N LEU A 338 -19.61 17.31 5.33
CA LEU A 338 -18.65 17.44 6.44
C LEU A 338 -19.21 18.29 7.58
N LEU A 339 -19.85 19.43 7.28
CA LEU A 339 -20.49 20.28 8.29
C LEU A 339 -21.56 19.50 9.06
N LEU A 340 -22.47 18.81 8.37
CA LEU A 340 -23.50 17.98 9.00
C LEU A 340 -22.90 16.88 9.87
N SER A 341 -21.81 16.25 9.40
CA SER A 341 -21.10 15.23 10.18
C SER A 341 -20.51 15.79 11.47
N ILE A 342 -19.97 17.00 11.44
CA ILE A 342 -19.40 17.68 12.62
C ILE A 342 -20.50 18.08 13.60
N GLU A 343 -21.57 18.71 13.12
CA GLU A 343 -22.66 19.21 13.96
C GLU A 343 -23.41 18.08 14.68
N ASN A 344 -23.55 16.93 14.04
CA ASN A 344 -24.25 15.77 14.61
C ASN A 344 -23.29 14.73 15.22
N ASN A 345 -21.98 14.96 15.18
CA ASN A 345 -20.94 14.00 15.58
C ASN A 345 -21.14 12.61 14.95
N ASP A 346 -21.64 12.56 13.71
CA ASP A 346 -21.90 11.32 12.98
C ASP A 346 -21.06 11.29 11.68
N PRO A 347 -19.97 10.50 11.64
CA PRO A 347 -19.12 10.39 10.47
C PRO A 347 -19.79 9.70 9.28
N LYS A 348 -20.92 8.99 9.47
CA LYS A 348 -21.61 8.28 8.39
C LYS A 348 -22.25 9.22 7.38
N LEU A 349 -22.53 10.47 7.75
CA LEU A 349 -23.14 11.47 6.88
C LEU A 349 -22.21 11.90 5.73
N ALA A 350 -20.89 11.84 5.94
CA ALA A 350 -19.88 12.20 4.95
C ALA A 350 -19.38 10.98 4.16
N THR A 351 -20.22 10.50 3.24
CA THR A 351 -19.88 9.42 2.30
C THR A 351 -20.07 9.85 0.85
N PRO A 352 -19.39 9.23 -0.13
CA PRO A 352 -19.58 9.54 -1.54
C PRO A 352 -21.02 9.33 -2.00
N SER A 353 -21.70 8.30 -1.49
CA SER A 353 -23.14 8.06 -1.74
C SER A 353 -24.03 9.12 -1.10
N GLY A 354 -23.57 9.79 -0.05
CA GLY A 354 -24.24 10.92 0.58
C GLY A 354 -24.43 12.11 -0.37
N VAL A 355 -23.55 12.31 -1.37
CA VAL A 355 -23.67 13.42 -2.33
C VAL A 355 -24.94 13.32 -3.19
N PRO A 356 -25.16 12.24 -3.97
CA PRO A 356 -26.40 12.11 -4.73
C PRO A 356 -27.63 11.97 -3.83
N GLN A 357 -27.52 11.34 -2.65
CA GLN A 357 -28.64 11.24 -1.70
C GLN A 357 -29.05 12.62 -1.19
N PHE A 358 -28.11 13.47 -0.80
CA PHE A 358 -28.36 14.84 -0.37
C PHE A 358 -29.03 15.67 -1.47
N ILE A 359 -28.51 15.63 -2.70
CA ILE A 359 -29.11 16.34 -3.84
C ILE A 359 -30.55 15.87 -4.07
N ASN A 360 -30.81 14.56 -3.97
CA ASN A 360 -32.15 14.01 -4.16
C ASN A 360 -33.12 14.43 -3.06
N SER A 361 -32.73 14.38 -1.78
CA SER A 361 -33.58 14.89 -0.68
C SER A 361 -33.89 16.37 -0.86
N LEU A 362 -32.92 17.18 -1.30
CA LEU A 362 -33.16 18.60 -1.55
C LEU A 362 -34.10 18.86 -2.74
N ASN A 363 -34.11 18.00 -3.75
CA ASN A 363 -35.00 18.18 -4.91
C ASN A 363 -36.49 18.17 -4.52
N GLU A 364 -36.87 17.52 -3.42
CA GLU A 364 -38.25 17.52 -2.90
C GLU A 364 -38.76 18.92 -2.52
N TYR A 365 -37.84 19.85 -2.24
CA TYR A 365 -38.13 21.23 -1.84
C TYR A 365 -37.96 22.25 -2.97
N SER A 366 -37.83 21.80 -4.22
CA SER A 366 -37.72 22.68 -5.39
C SER A 366 -39.09 23.19 -5.84
N ASP A 367 -39.21 24.51 -6.01
CA ASP A 367 -40.44 25.15 -6.50
C ASP A 367 -40.22 25.82 -7.87
N GLN A 368 -41.26 26.47 -8.41
CA GLN A 368 -41.18 27.21 -9.68
C GLN A 368 -40.14 28.35 -9.64
N ASP A 369 -39.86 28.90 -8.46
CA ASP A 369 -39.00 30.09 -8.29
C ASP A 369 -37.54 29.75 -7.96
N SER A 370 -37.26 28.62 -7.30
CA SER A 370 -35.91 28.26 -6.86
C SER A 370 -35.77 26.76 -6.58
N ASP A 371 -34.60 26.20 -6.91
CA ASP A 371 -34.26 24.81 -6.59
C ASP A 371 -33.91 24.63 -5.10
N GLY A 372 -34.10 23.41 -4.59
CA GLY A 372 -33.89 23.12 -3.17
C GLY A 372 -32.45 23.31 -2.68
N LEU A 373 -31.44 23.11 -3.55
CA LEU A 373 -30.03 23.37 -3.19
C LEU A 373 -29.77 24.87 -3.02
N THR A 374 -30.33 25.71 -3.90
CA THR A 374 -30.29 27.17 -3.75
C THR A 374 -30.96 27.60 -2.46
N LYS A 375 -32.16 27.10 -2.15
CA LYS A 375 -32.84 27.40 -0.87
C LYS A 375 -32.00 27.00 0.33
N TYR A 376 -31.42 25.80 0.33
CA TYR A 376 -30.56 25.33 1.41
C TYR A 376 -29.33 26.23 1.62
N LEU A 377 -28.66 26.63 0.54
CA LEU A 377 -27.51 27.54 0.59
C LEU A 377 -27.89 28.95 1.05
N GLU A 378 -29.07 29.45 0.66
CA GLU A 378 -29.59 30.74 1.13
C GLU A 378 -29.96 30.71 2.62
N MET A 379 -30.50 29.59 3.11
CA MET A 379 -30.72 29.38 4.54
C MET A 379 -29.40 29.32 5.32
N LEU A 380 -28.40 28.60 4.81
CA LEU A 380 -27.06 28.59 5.41
C LEU A 380 -26.41 29.98 5.48
N ARG A 381 -26.70 30.86 4.52
CA ARG A 381 -26.21 32.26 4.52
C ARG A 381 -26.76 33.08 5.69
N LYS A 382 -27.91 32.71 6.24
CA LYS A 382 -28.55 33.43 7.36
C LYS A 382 -28.03 33.01 8.73
N ARG A 383 -27.32 31.88 8.85
CA ARG A 383 -26.68 31.43 10.09
C ARG A 383 -25.43 32.24 10.43
N GLU A 384 -24.94 32.06 11.65
CA GLU A 384 -23.65 32.62 12.08
C GLU A 384 -22.51 32.19 11.12
N HIS A 385 -21.76 33.17 10.65
CA HIS A 385 -20.70 32.98 9.66
C HIS A 385 -19.48 32.28 10.27
N THR A 386 -19.47 30.94 10.25
CA THR A 386 -18.27 30.14 10.57
C THR A 386 -17.31 30.05 9.38
N PRO A 387 -16.00 29.78 9.59
CA PRO A 387 -15.05 29.61 8.50
C PRO A 387 -15.42 28.51 7.49
N LEU A 388 -16.13 27.47 7.94
CA LEU A 388 -16.62 26.38 7.08
C LEU A 388 -17.85 26.81 6.28
N ILE A 389 -18.83 27.46 6.90
CA ILE A 389 -20.03 28.01 6.22
C ILE A 389 -19.62 29.03 5.15
N ASN A 390 -18.69 29.93 5.46
CA ASN A 390 -18.18 30.89 4.49
C ASN A 390 -17.54 30.21 3.27
N GLU A 391 -16.80 29.13 3.48
CA GLU A 391 -16.22 28.37 2.37
C GLU A 391 -17.29 27.71 1.50
N ILE A 392 -18.29 27.09 2.12
CA ILE A 392 -19.43 26.46 1.43
C ILE A 392 -20.09 27.48 0.50
N LEU A 393 -20.36 28.68 1.00
CA LEU A 393 -21.01 29.76 0.24
C LEU A 393 -20.11 30.33 -0.86
N LEU A 394 -18.81 30.48 -0.61
CA LEU A 394 -17.84 30.96 -1.61
C LEU A 394 -17.70 29.95 -2.76
N THR A 395 -17.58 28.66 -2.44
CA THR A 395 -17.47 27.59 -3.43
C THR A 395 -18.75 27.44 -4.25
N ALA A 396 -19.94 27.63 -3.63
CA ALA A 396 -21.21 27.65 -4.34
C ALA A 396 -21.52 28.98 -5.08
N GLY A 397 -20.66 30.00 -5.00
CA GLY A 397 -20.96 31.35 -5.49
C GLY A 397 -21.35 31.41 -6.97
N SER A 398 -20.63 30.68 -7.84
CA SER A 398 -20.94 30.61 -9.28
C SER A 398 -22.29 29.94 -9.57
N TYR A 399 -22.67 28.94 -8.77
CA TYR A 399 -23.97 28.29 -8.89
C TYR A 399 -25.11 29.21 -8.43
N LEU A 400 -24.95 29.86 -7.27
CA LEU A 400 -25.92 30.81 -6.73
C LEU A 400 -26.15 32.01 -7.66
N GLY A 401 -25.10 32.47 -8.37
CA GLY A 401 -25.18 33.55 -9.34
C GLY A 401 -25.71 33.15 -10.73
N SER A 402 -25.91 31.86 -11.00
CA SER A 402 -26.39 31.37 -12.30
C SER A 402 -27.92 31.46 -12.42
N THR A 403 -28.44 31.62 -13.63
CA THR A 403 -29.90 31.71 -13.91
C THR A 403 -30.46 30.39 -14.47
N GLY A 404 -31.79 30.20 -14.37
CA GLY A 404 -32.58 28.99 -14.71
C GLY A 404 -31.88 27.93 -15.57
N ASP A 405 -31.76 28.15 -16.88
CA ASP A 405 -31.20 27.15 -17.82
C ASP A 405 -29.75 26.74 -17.50
N THR A 406 -28.96 27.69 -16.98
CA THR A 406 -27.57 27.43 -16.59
C THR A 406 -27.51 26.59 -15.32
N LYS A 407 -28.35 26.89 -14.31
CA LYS A 407 -28.43 26.08 -13.08
C LYS A 407 -28.88 24.65 -13.38
N THR A 408 -29.87 24.49 -14.25
CA THR A 408 -30.35 23.17 -14.69
C THR A 408 -29.23 22.39 -15.39
N SER A 409 -28.47 23.03 -16.29
CA SER A 409 -27.33 22.41 -16.97
C SER A 409 -26.23 21.98 -15.99
N VAL A 410 -25.90 22.83 -15.02
CA VAL A 410 -24.92 22.51 -13.96
C VAL A 410 -25.41 21.35 -13.08
N MET A 411 -26.69 21.34 -12.70
CA MET A 411 -27.27 20.27 -11.89
C MET A 411 -27.27 18.94 -12.64
N PHE A 412 -27.60 18.92 -13.94
CA PHE A 412 -27.48 17.70 -14.76
C PHE A 412 -26.04 17.18 -14.82
N THR A 413 -25.06 18.07 -15.00
CA THR A 413 -23.64 17.69 -14.96
C THR A 413 -23.24 17.14 -13.59
N LEU A 414 -23.66 17.79 -12.51
CA LEU A 414 -23.40 17.36 -11.13
C LEU A 414 -24.01 15.99 -10.82
N GLN A 415 -25.27 15.77 -11.20
CA GLN A 415 -25.96 14.49 -11.03
C GLN A 415 -25.29 13.39 -11.85
N SER A 416 -24.94 13.66 -13.11
CA SER A 416 -24.21 12.72 -13.97
C SER A 416 -22.89 12.26 -13.33
N ARG A 417 -22.10 13.21 -12.79
CA ARG A 417 -20.85 12.92 -12.08
C ARG A 417 -21.05 12.17 -10.77
N SER A 418 -22.11 12.51 -10.03
CA SER A 418 -22.41 11.90 -8.72
C SER A 418 -23.07 10.52 -8.83
N MET A 419 -23.65 10.19 -9.98
CA MET A 419 -24.26 8.88 -10.25
C MET A 419 -23.28 7.71 -10.08
N LEU A 420 -21.97 7.99 -10.24
CA LEU A 420 -20.88 7.06 -9.95
C LEU A 420 -20.99 6.44 -8.54
N PHE A 421 -21.44 7.24 -7.56
CA PHE A 421 -21.57 6.85 -6.17
C PHE A 421 -22.96 6.36 -5.77
N ALA A 422 -23.92 6.40 -6.71
CA ALA A 422 -25.29 5.97 -6.44
C ALA A 422 -25.45 4.44 -6.46
N SER A 423 -24.47 3.69 -7.00
CA SER A 423 -24.55 2.23 -6.99
C SER A 423 -24.36 1.66 -5.58
N GLU A 424 -25.13 0.63 -5.24
CA GLU A 424 -25.03 -0.05 -3.94
C GLU A 424 -23.62 -0.59 -3.67
N ASN A 425 -22.95 -1.14 -4.69
CA ASN A 425 -21.57 -1.65 -4.54
C ASN A 425 -20.61 -0.54 -4.11
N VAL A 426 -20.65 0.63 -4.77
CA VAL A 426 -19.80 1.76 -4.39
C VAL A 426 -20.19 2.31 -3.02
N ALA A 427 -21.48 2.38 -2.70
CA ALA A 427 -21.94 2.77 -1.37
C ALA A 427 -21.39 1.83 -0.29
N ARG A 428 -21.50 0.50 -0.45
CA ARG A 428 -20.93 -0.50 0.48
C ARG A 428 -19.42 -0.37 0.64
N LEU A 429 -18.71 -0.14 -0.46
CA LEU A 429 -17.25 0.01 -0.47
C LEU A 429 -16.78 1.27 0.26
N THR A 430 -17.58 2.34 0.20
CA THR A 430 -17.21 3.68 0.66
C THR A 430 -17.97 4.15 1.92
N ALA A 431 -18.88 3.33 2.47
CA ALA A 431 -19.67 3.65 3.66
C ALA A 431 -18.84 3.73 4.95
N SER A 432 -17.69 3.09 4.98
CA SER A 432 -16.77 3.11 6.12
C SER A 432 -15.32 3.16 5.65
N ASN A 433 -14.39 3.39 6.57
CA ASN A 433 -12.97 3.41 6.26
C ASN A 433 -12.17 2.43 7.12
N SER A 434 -12.07 1.19 6.65
CA SER A 434 -11.16 0.19 7.24
C SER A 434 -9.70 0.41 6.85
N LEU A 435 -9.47 1.01 5.67
CA LEU A 435 -8.13 1.25 5.12
C LEU A 435 -7.66 2.69 5.39
N ASN A 436 -6.73 2.86 6.34
CA ASN A 436 -6.09 4.16 6.54
C ASN A 436 -4.91 4.36 5.56
N VAL A 437 -5.01 5.40 4.72
CA VAL A 437 -3.99 5.75 3.72
C VAL A 437 -2.61 6.08 4.33
N MET A 438 -2.57 6.64 5.54
CA MET A 438 -1.33 7.07 6.20
C MET A 438 -0.44 5.88 6.57
N ASP A 439 -1.08 4.79 7.01
CA ASP A 439 -0.38 3.61 7.47
C ASP A 439 0.37 2.88 6.34
N MET A 440 0.09 3.23 5.08
CA MET A 440 0.87 2.76 3.92
C MET A 440 2.32 3.23 3.93
N ALA A 441 2.62 4.36 4.59
CA ALA A 441 4.00 4.80 4.80
C ALA A 441 4.39 4.78 6.28
N TYR A 442 3.42 5.00 7.18
CA TYR A 442 3.62 5.31 8.58
C TYR A 442 2.83 4.39 9.50
N PRO A 443 3.23 3.12 9.64
CA PRO A 443 2.54 2.17 10.51
C PRO A 443 2.69 2.49 12.00
N ARG A 444 3.57 3.43 12.35
CA ARG A 444 3.81 3.91 13.72
C ARG A 444 3.60 5.42 13.75
N MET A 445 2.46 5.86 14.22
CA MET A 445 2.08 7.27 14.23
C MET A 445 1.59 7.69 15.61
N LEU A 446 2.19 8.73 16.13
CA LEU A 446 1.68 9.50 17.26
C LEU A 446 0.89 10.70 16.72
N LYS A 447 -0.32 10.89 17.24
CA LYS A 447 -1.13 12.09 17.03
C LYS A 447 -1.52 12.62 18.40
N ILE A 448 -1.21 13.88 18.67
CA ILE A 448 -1.64 14.57 19.89
C ILE A 448 -2.39 15.84 19.49
N LYS A 449 -3.59 16.02 20.02
CA LYS A 449 -4.37 17.26 19.89
C LYS A 449 -4.21 18.06 21.16
N PHE A 450 -3.57 19.22 21.04
CA PHE A 450 -3.43 20.20 22.11
C PHE A 450 -4.46 21.31 21.95
N ASP A 451 -4.61 22.11 23.00
CA ASP A 451 -5.43 23.32 22.98
C ASP A 451 -4.87 24.38 22.00
N ALA A 452 -5.72 25.34 21.61
CA ALA A 452 -5.39 26.40 20.64
C ALA A 452 -4.14 27.22 21.04
N ASN A 453 -3.81 27.26 22.33
CA ASN A 453 -2.61 27.94 22.85
C ASN A 453 -1.28 27.36 22.33
N TYR A 454 -1.28 26.08 21.95
CA TYR A 454 -0.12 25.37 21.38
C TYR A 454 -0.07 25.46 19.85
N SER A 455 -1.00 26.20 19.22
CA SER A 455 -1.03 26.44 17.78
C SER A 455 0.29 27.00 17.27
N GLN A 456 0.83 26.40 16.20
CA GLN A 456 2.10 26.79 15.56
C GLN A 456 3.35 26.74 16.46
N ARG A 457 3.27 26.13 17.65
CA ARG A 457 4.42 25.89 18.54
C ARG A 457 5.24 24.70 18.09
N VAL A 458 6.52 24.69 18.42
CA VAL A 458 7.44 23.60 18.06
C VAL A 458 7.47 22.59 19.20
N ALA A 459 6.99 21.38 18.96
CA ALA A 459 7.10 20.24 19.87
C ALA A 459 8.34 19.42 19.52
N LYS A 460 9.10 19.03 20.53
CA LYS A 460 10.25 18.14 20.42
C LYS A 460 9.85 16.76 20.94
N ILE A 461 9.96 15.74 20.09
CA ILE A 461 9.46 14.39 20.34
C ILE A 461 10.66 13.45 20.47
N ARG A 462 10.67 12.64 21.53
CA ARG A 462 11.73 11.67 21.82
C ARG A 462 11.15 10.31 22.16
N LEU A 463 11.74 9.25 21.61
CA LEU A 463 11.44 7.85 21.93
C LEU A 463 12.58 7.25 22.76
N TYR A 464 12.23 6.60 23.87
CA TYR A 464 13.16 5.97 24.80
C TYR A 464 12.86 4.47 24.96
N ASP A 465 13.90 3.72 25.32
CA ASP A 465 13.79 2.42 25.97
C ASP A 465 13.80 2.66 27.49
N GLN A 466 12.80 2.16 28.22
CA GLN A 466 12.75 2.35 29.67
C GLN A 466 13.94 1.70 30.41
N SER A 467 14.66 0.79 29.76
CA SER A 467 15.87 0.18 30.29
C SER A 467 17.15 1.01 30.08
N ALA A 468 17.06 2.15 29.40
CA ALA A 468 18.19 3.04 29.16
C ALA A 468 18.73 3.62 30.48
N GLN A 469 20.06 3.67 30.62
CA GLN A 469 20.74 4.11 31.84
C GLN A 469 20.94 5.63 31.93
N SER A 470 20.69 6.37 30.84
CA SER A 470 20.90 7.81 30.73
C SER A 470 19.72 8.50 30.05
N GLU A 471 19.35 9.70 30.51
CA GLU A 471 18.30 10.54 29.93
C GLU A 471 18.62 11.03 28.50
N ASP A 472 19.90 10.97 28.09
CA ASP A 472 20.36 11.33 26.75
C ASP A 472 20.33 10.15 25.74
N ASP A 473 20.01 8.93 26.18
CA ASP A 473 20.03 7.73 25.35
C ASP A 473 18.65 7.48 24.69
N PHE A 474 18.25 8.39 23.80
CA PHE A 474 17.02 8.26 23.01
C PHE A 474 17.25 7.44 21.73
N LEU A 475 16.24 6.66 21.34
CA LEU A 475 16.24 5.88 20.10
C LEU A 475 15.96 6.73 18.86
N GLU A 476 15.06 7.71 18.98
CA GLU A 476 14.67 8.63 17.91
C GLU A 476 14.28 9.99 18.52
N GLU A 477 14.74 11.07 17.91
CA GLU A 477 14.41 12.45 18.30
C GLU A 477 14.09 13.27 17.04
N ASP A 478 13.03 14.08 17.10
CA ASP A 478 12.71 15.04 16.04
C ASP A 478 11.94 16.26 16.60
N LYS A 479 11.83 17.31 15.78
CA LYS A 479 11.02 18.50 16.06
C LYS A 479 9.93 18.65 15.02
N VAL A 480 8.71 18.85 15.50
CA VAL A 480 7.52 19.04 14.66
C VAL A 480 6.79 20.31 15.09
N ARG A 481 6.33 21.08 14.12
CA ARG A 481 5.49 22.25 14.39
C ARG A 481 4.02 21.81 14.47
N ALA A 482 3.33 22.21 15.54
CA ALA A 482 1.91 21.99 15.68
C ALA A 482 1.12 22.73 14.59
N THR A 483 0.02 22.14 14.12
CA THR A 483 -0.87 22.79 13.15
C THR A 483 -1.56 24.02 13.74
N ARG A 484 -2.34 24.74 12.94
CA ARG A 484 -3.15 25.86 13.43
C ARG A 484 -4.18 25.42 14.47
N ALA A 485 -4.64 24.18 14.38
CA ALA A 485 -5.57 23.54 15.33
C ALA A 485 -4.87 22.94 16.56
N GLY A 486 -3.56 23.14 16.74
CA GLY A 486 -2.82 22.60 17.89
C GLY A 486 -2.49 21.10 17.76
N ILE A 487 -2.49 20.55 16.55
CA ILE A 487 -2.24 19.10 16.36
C ILE A 487 -0.78 18.84 16.06
N VAL A 488 -0.20 17.87 16.75
CA VAL A 488 1.14 17.34 16.48
C VAL A 488 1.00 15.91 15.99
N GLN A 489 1.46 15.65 14.77
CA GLN A 489 1.53 14.29 14.19
C GLN A 489 2.98 13.92 13.91
N TYR A 490 3.41 12.76 14.38
CA TYR A 490 4.77 12.28 14.19
C TYR A 490 4.85 10.79 13.89
N PRO A 491 5.44 10.40 12.74
CA PRO A 491 5.67 9.01 12.40
C PRO A 491 7.04 8.51 12.89
N PHE A 492 7.07 7.50 13.75
CA PHE A 492 8.31 6.89 14.21
C PHE A 492 8.92 5.96 13.14
N LYS A 493 10.22 6.11 12.88
CA LYS A 493 10.96 5.19 12.02
C LYS A 493 11.41 3.96 12.79
N GLU A 494 11.88 4.12 14.02
CA GLU A 494 12.36 3.00 14.82
C GLU A 494 11.23 2.14 15.35
N LYS A 495 11.54 0.87 15.62
CA LYS A 495 10.60 -0.06 16.25
C LYS A 495 10.66 0.16 17.76
N PHE A 496 9.49 0.23 18.39
CA PHE A 496 9.43 0.42 19.84
C PHE A 496 10.09 -0.77 20.55
N PRO A 497 10.83 -0.54 21.64
CA PRO A 497 11.33 -1.60 22.52
C PRO A 497 10.18 -2.34 23.24
N GLU A 498 10.50 -3.38 24.02
CA GLU A 498 9.48 -4.10 24.81
C GLU A 498 8.84 -3.18 25.85
N ASN A 499 9.64 -2.31 26.50
CA ASN A 499 9.18 -1.25 27.39
C ASN A 499 9.63 0.09 26.78
N TRP A 500 8.68 0.95 26.43
CA TRP A 500 8.94 2.18 25.68
C TRP A 500 8.40 3.40 26.43
N ALA A 501 9.00 4.55 26.18
CA ALA A 501 8.49 5.83 26.66
C ALA A 501 8.63 6.89 25.56
N ILE A 502 7.63 7.76 25.42
CA ILE A 502 7.62 8.88 24.49
C ILE A 502 7.50 10.16 25.28
N VAL A 503 8.46 11.07 25.10
CA VAL A 503 8.42 12.40 25.70
C VAL A 503 8.21 13.45 24.62
N VAL A 504 7.15 14.24 24.76
CA VAL A 504 6.84 15.39 23.91
C VAL A 504 7.02 16.65 24.74
N SER A 505 8.13 17.37 24.51
CA SER A 505 8.48 18.60 25.24
C SER A 505 8.38 19.83 24.34
N PHE A 506 7.91 20.96 24.87
CA PHE A 506 7.87 22.24 24.16
C PHE A 506 9.08 23.14 24.46
N ASP A 507 10.15 22.58 25.01
CA ASP A 507 11.43 23.27 25.23
C ASP A 507 12.13 23.61 23.90
N ASP A 508 11.71 24.71 23.29
CA ASP A 508 12.35 25.32 22.13
C ASP A 508 12.43 26.85 22.30
N LYS A 509 13.55 27.42 21.84
CA LYS A 509 13.79 28.88 21.92
C LYS A 509 12.77 29.69 21.11
N GLN A 510 12.13 29.09 20.09
CA GLN A 510 11.08 29.73 19.30
C GLN A 510 9.75 29.78 20.04
N ASN A 511 9.55 28.95 21.06
CA ASN A 511 8.33 28.93 21.85
C ASN A 511 8.37 30.03 22.94
N PRO A 512 7.21 30.54 23.37
CA PRO A 512 7.11 31.46 24.51
C PRO A 512 7.57 30.79 25.81
N HIS A 513 8.14 31.57 26.73
CA HIS A 513 8.70 31.06 27.99
C HIS A 513 7.70 30.26 28.83
N ASN A 514 6.43 30.67 28.84
CA ASN A 514 5.34 30.03 29.58
C ASN A 514 4.87 28.69 28.99
N ILE A 515 5.45 28.19 27.90
CA ILE A 515 5.12 26.88 27.32
C ILE A 515 6.37 25.98 27.30
N ARG A 516 7.56 26.52 27.58
CA ARG A 516 8.82 25.74 27.45
C ARG A 516 8.97 24.63 28.48
N GLU A 517 8.29 24.73 29.62
CA GLU A 517 8.28 23.69 30.64
C GLU A 517 7.16 22.66 30.43
N ASP A 518 6.36 22.81 29.35
CA ASP A 518 5.29 21.89 29.01
C ASP A 518 5.84 20.60 28.43
N GLU A 519 5.40 19.49 29.00
CA GLU A 519 5.76 18.15 28.57
C GLU A 519 4.63 17.15 28.75
N ILE A 520 4.57 16.19 27.83
CA ILE A 520 3.76 14.98 27.94
C ILE A 520 4.70 13.79 27.88
N ASN A 521 4.61 12.92 28.89
CA ASN A 521 5.32 11.65 28.95
C ASN A 521 4.33 10.49 28.84
N ILE A 522 4.50 9.65 27.81
CA ILE A 522 3.64 8.51 27.50
C ILE A 522 4.48 7.25 27.69
N ILE A 523 4.11 6.42 28.65
CA ILE A 523 4.84 5.21 29.03
C ILE A 523 3.99 3.99 28.62
N GLY A 524 4.63 2.96 28.08
CA GLY A 524 3.93 1.73 27.74
C GLY A 524 4.85 0.54 27.49
N HIS A 525 4.24 -0.60 27.21
CA HIS A 525 4.95 -1.84 26.90
C HIS A 525 4.30 -2.62 25.76
N LYS A 526 4.98 -3.67 25.30
CA LYS A 526 4.45 -4.61 24.31
C LYS A 526 3.79 -5.79 25.00
N GLU A 527 2.53 -6.03 24.67
CA GLU A 527 1.79 -7.18 25.17
C GLU A 527 1.53 -8.20 24.04
N LYS A 528 1.60 -9.50 24.37
CA LYS A 528 1.24 -10.57 23.44
C LYS A 528 -0.23 -10.90 23.60
N LYS A 529 -1.01 -10.82 22.51
CA LYS A 529 -2.45 -11.14 22.51
C LYS A 529 -2.68 -12.57 23.02
N ARG A 530 -3.60 -12.75 23.97
CA ARG A 530 -3.98 -14.06 24.55
C ARG A 530 -5.45 -14.35 24.26
N ILE A 531 -5.78 -15.63 24.07
CA ILE A 531 -7.16 -16.12 23.94
C ILE A 531 -7.71 -16.37 25.36
N LEU A 532 -9.04 -16.34 25.52
CA LEU A 532 -9.73 -16.90 26.71
C LEU A 532 -9.12 -18.26 27.07
N GLY A 533 -8.54 -18.38 28.26
CA GLY A 533 -7.77 -19.56 28.71
C GLY A 533 -6.24 -19.43 28.67
N GLY A 534 -5.70 -18.23 28.41
CA GLY A 534 -4.29 -17.88 28.64
C GLY A 534 -3.28 -18.34 27.58
N ARG A 535 -3.73 -18.99 26.50
CA ARG A 535 -2.87 -19.37 25.36
C ARG A 535 -2.54 -18.16 24.50
N ILE A 536 -1.28 -18.02 24.10
CA ILE A 536 -0.82 -16.93 23.22
C ILE A 536 -1.44 -17.10 21.82
N PHE A 537 -2.13 -16.08 21.33
CA PHE A 537 -2.69 -16.04 19.99
C PHE A 537 -1.57 -15.90 18.96
N LYS A 538 -1.50 -16.84 18.02
CA LYS A 538 -0.51 -16.85 16.94
C LYS A 538 -1.21 -16.57 15.63
N ASP A 539 -0.60 -15.72 14.82
CA ASP A 539 -1.05 -15.46 13.46
C ASP A 539 -0.95 -16.74 12.62
N GLU A 540 -2.00 -17.01 11.85
CA GLU A 540 -2.19 -18.26 11.10
C GLU A 540 -1.05 -18.54 10.12
N TYR A 541 -0.56 -17.51 9.44
CA TYR A 541 0.42 -17.61 8.36
C TYR A 541 1.85 -17.56 8.90
N THR A 542 2.18 -16.55 9.70
CA THR A 542 3.53 -16.34 10.23
C THR A 542 3.87 -17.33 11.36
N LYS A 543 2.84 -17.86 12.05
CA LYS A 543 2.95 -18.69 13.27
C LYS A 543 3.64 -17.99 14.43
N GLN A 544 3.76 -16.67 14.35
CA GLN A 544 4.35 -15.81 15.38
C GLN A 544 3.25 -15.27 16.32
N PRO A 545 3.57 -15.01 17.59
CA PRO A 545 2.60 -14.40 18.50
C PRO A 545 2.26 -12.98 18.03
N ILE A 546 0.98 -12.63 18.05
CA ILE A 546 0.56 -11.25 17.74
C ILE A 546 0.93 -10.35 18.93
N GLN A 547 1.66 -9.28 18.64
CA GLN A 547 2.05 -8.26 19.61
C GLN A 547 1.19 -7.02 19.41
N ASN A 548 0.67 -6.50 20.51
CA ASN A 548 0.00 -5.21 20.60
C ASN A 548 0.87 -4.28 21.47
N ILE A 549 0.70 -2.98 21.30
CA ILE A 549 1.22 -2.01 22.26
C ILE A 549 0.13 -1.70 23.28
N VAL A 550 0.53 -1.51 24.53
CA VAL A 550 -0.33 -1.05 25.62
C VAL A 550 0.30 0.21 26.18
N THR A 551 -0.52 1.25 26.34
CA THR A 551 -0.13 2.46 27.05
C THR A 551 -0.48 2.26 28.51
N ASP A 552 0.50 2.41 29.38
CA ASP A 552 0.33 2.21 30.82
C ASP A 552 -0.04 3.53 31.50
N GLU A 553 0.74 4.58 31.25
CA GLU A 553 0.59 5.88 31.90
C GLU A 553 0.80 7.02 30.91
N ILE A 554 -0.03 8.06 31.03
CA ILE A 554 0.13 9.33 30.32
C ILE A 554 0.24 10.43 31.37
N ASN A 555 1.47 10.89 31.61
CA ASN A 555 1.76 11.96 32.54
C ASN A 555 1.86 13.28 31.77
N GLN A 556 0.98 14.23 32.08
CA GLN A 556 0.92 15.53 31.40
C GLN A 556 1.27 16.63 32.38
N LYS A 557 2.25 17.46 32.03
CA LYS A 557 2.59 18.69 32.72
C LYS A 557 2.43 19.82 31.71
N LEU A 558 1.21 20.34 31.63
CA LEU A 558 0.80 21.36 30.67
C LEU A 558 0.31 22.60 31.41
N PHE A 559 0.75 23.78 30.98
CA PHE A 559 0.27 25.08 31.48
C PHE A 559 -1.17 25.34 31.07
N TYR A 560 -1.59 24.84 29.90
CA TYR A 560 -2.94 25.00 29.37
C TYR A 560 -3.53 23.65 28.93
N GLY A 561 -4.74 23.36 29.42
CA GLY A 561 -5.55 22.23 28.97
C GLY A 561 -4.92 20.84 29.13
N GLU A 562 -5.49 19.87 28.44
CA GLU A 562 -4.99 18.50 28.35
C GLU A 562 -4.71 18.14 26.88
N GLY A 563 -3.75 17.25 26.66
CA GLY A 563 -3.42 16.70 25.34
C GLY A 563 -4.14 15.38 25.10
N ASN A 564 -4.97 15.31 24.07
CA ASN A 564 -5.59 14.05 23.64
C ASN A 564 -4.60 13.25 22.80
N VAL A 565 -4.13 12.12 23.34
CA VAL A 565 -3.11 11.26 22.72
C VAL A 565 -3.74 10.09 21.98
N SER A 566 -3.39 9.93 20.71
CA SER A 566 -3.70 8.76 19.89
C SER A 566 -2.41 8.17 19.34
N LEU A 567 -2.19 6.88 19.59
CA LEU A 567 -0.99 6.17 19.15
C LEU A 567 -1.39 4.95 18.32
N ARG A 568 -0.98 4.95 17.04
CA ARG A 568 -1.13 3.80 16.14
C ARG A 568 0.21 3.11 15.98
N TYR A 569 0.22 1.79 16.05
CA TYR A 569 1.44 1.00 15.95
C TYR A 569 1.25 -0.32 15.22
N SER A 570 2.13 -0.56 14.26
CA SER A 570 2.32 -1.83 13.60
C SER A 570 3.78 -1.99 13.18
N GLU A 571 4.26 -3.23 13.20
CA GLU A 571 5.56 -3.61 12.63
C GLU A 571 5.44 -4.30 11.26
N LYS A 572 4.22 -4.60 10.82
CA LYS A 572 3.97 -5.35 9.58
C LYS A 572 4.15 -4.42 8.38
N PRO A 573 4.95 -4.79 7.35
CA PRO A 573 4.90 -4.11 6.07
C PRO A 573 3.52 -4.32 5.42
N ARG A 574 3.08 -3.39 4.58
CA ARG A 574 1.74 -3.44 3.94
C ARG A 574 1.83 -3.72 2.44
N ALA A 575 0.89 -4.50 1.94
CA ALA A 575 0.67 -4.70 0.50
C ALA A 575 -0.82 -4.52 0.21
N VAL A 576 -1.16 -3.50 -0.58
CA VAL A 576 -2.53 -3.21 -1.03
C VAL A 576 -2.66 -3.59 -2.50
N PHE A 577 -3.62 -4.45 -2.81
CA PHE A 577 -3.98 -4.82 -4.17
C PHE A 577 -5.31 -4.18 -4.52
N ILE A 578 -5.31 -3.34 -5.55
CA ILE A 578 -6.49 -2.65 -6.04
C ILE A 578 -7.04 -3.45 -7.21
N ILE A 579 -8.14 -4.16 -6.97
CA ILE A 579 -8.76 -5.05 -7.94
C ILE A 579 -9.91 -4.29 -8.59
N THR A 580 -9.72 -3.87 -9.84
CA THR A 580 -10.71 -3.10 -10.61
C THR A 580 -11.34 -3.95 -11.72
N PRO A 581 -12.64 -3.77 -12.01
CA PRO A 581 -13.26 -4.37 -13.18
C PRO A 581 -12.68 -3.80 -14.48
N GLN A 582 -12.53 -4.64 -15.50
CA GLN A 582 -11.96 -4.22 -16.79
C GLN A 582 -12.94 -3.43 -17.66
N ASP A 583 -14.24 -3.58 -17.40
CA ASP A 583 -15.30 -3.11 -18.31
C ASP A 583 -15.93 -1.77 -17.87
N ASN A 584 -15.44 -1.14 -16.79
CA ASN A 584 -16.10 0.03 -16.21
C ASN A 584 -15.10 1.06 -15.64
N ASP A 585 -14.88 2.11 -16.42
CA ASP A 585 -14.01 3.25 -16.13
C ASP A 585 -14.35 3.95 -14.80
N ASN A 586 -15.61 3.92 -14.36
CA ASN A 586 -16.07 4.59 -13.13
C ASN A 586 -15.44 3.99 -11.87
N TYR A 587 -15.28 2.67 -11.83
CA TYR A 587 -14.66 1.99 -10.71
C TYR A 587 -13.14 2.22 -10.66
N ALA A 588 -12.52 2.43 -11.82
CA ALA A 588 -11.10 2.77 -11.89
C ALA A 588 -10.80 4.17 -11.30
N ALA A 589 -11.78 5.08 -11.25
CA ALA A 589 -11.63 6.38 -10.59
C ALA A 589 -11.37 6.26 -9.07
N ILE A 590 -11.99 5.27 -8.40
CA ILE A 590 -11.76 5.00 -6.97
C ILE A 590 -10.30 4.57 -6.72
N ALA A 591 -9.75 3.76 -7.61
CA ALA A 591 -8.34 3.36 -7.55
C ALA A 591 -7.40 4.57 -7.70
N THR A 592 -7.69 5.45 -8.66
CA THR A 592 -6.95 6.70 -8.87
C THR A 592 -7.03 7.64 -7.65
N LEU A 593 -8.21 7.76 -7.03
CA LEU A 593 -8.42 8.50 -5.78
C LEU A 593 -7.52 7.97 -4.67
N PHE A 594 -7.53 6.65 -4.45
CA PHE A 594 -6.72 6.01 -3.42
C PHE A 594 -5.22 6.28 -3.63
N ILE A 595 -4.69 6.08 -4.84
CA ILE A 595 -3.27 6.29 -5.15
C ILE A 595 -2.88 7.76 -4.92
N SER A 596 -3.71 8.71 -5.36
CA SER A 596 -3.49 10.15 -5.21
C SER A 596 -3.46 10.57 -3.74
N GLN A 597 -4.42 10.09 -2.93
CA GLN A 597 -4.47 10.39 -1.50
C GLN A 597 -3.28 9.79 -0.74
N VAL A 598 -2.92 8.53 -1.02
CA VAL A 598 -1.73 7.92 -0.42
C VAL A 598 -0.50 8.77 -0.72
N PHE A 599 -0.26 9.12 -1.99
CA PHE A 599 0.90 9.93 -2.36
C PHE A 599 0.89 11.30 -1.66
N SER A 600 -0.23 12.02 -1.72
CA SER A 600 -0.30 13.37 -1.19
C SER A 600 -0.12 13.43 0.32
N VAL A 601 -0.83 12.58 1.07
CA VAL A 601 -0.79 12.60 2.54
C VAL A 601 0.57 12.17 3.03
N THR A 602 1.10 11.07 2.48
CA THR A 602 2.35 10.53 2.97
C THR A 602 3.54 11.44 2.65
N THR A 603 3.51 12.12 1.49
CA THR A 603 4.47 13.17 1.12
C THR A 603 4.36 14.40 2.02
N SER A 604 3.14 14.85 2.34
CA SER A 604 2.91 15.99 3.23
C SER A 604 3.55 15.75 4.60
N ILE A 605 3.24 14.61 5.23
CA ILE A 605 3.83 14.21 6.51
C ILE A 605 5.35 14.08 6.39
N ALA A 606 5.86 13.48 5.30
CA ALA A 606 7.30 13.35 5.07
C ALA A 606 7.99 14.72 5.01
N SER A 607 7.34 15.71 4.40
CA SER A 607 7.92 17.05 4.21
C SER A 607 8.01 17.85 5.51
N ASN A 608 7.16 17.53 6.50
CA ASN A 608 7.09 18.21 7.79
C ASN A 608 8.08 17.65 8.84
N ILE A 609 8.62 16.45 8.62
CA ILE A 609 9.63 15.83 9.50
C ILE A 609 11.06 16.10 9.01
N THR A 610 12.05 16.11 9.90
CA THR A 610 13.44 16.48 9.53
C THR A 610 14.08 15.49 8.57
N ARG A 611 13.78 14.19 8.72
CA ARG A 611 14.35 13.14 7.86
C ARG A 611 13.90 13.19 6.39
N ARG A 612 12.80 13.90 6.09
CA ARG A 612 12.23 14.07 4.75
C ARG A 612 12.01 12.77 3.96
N LYS A 613 11.74 11.66 4.64
CA LYS A 613 11.57 10.33 4.06
C LYS A 613 10.48 9.53 4.75
N LEU A 614 9.79 8.70 3.97
CA LEU A 614 8.83 7.72 4.47
C LEU A 614 9.52 6.74 5.44
N THR A 615 8.79 6.20 6.41
CA THR A 615 9.33 5.17 7.31
C THR A 615 9.71 3.92 6.53
N ASN A 616 8.78 3.44 5.70
CA ASN A 616 9.02 2.38 4.71
C ASN A 616 8.74 2.95 3.31
N PRO A 617 9.63 2.76 2.33
CA PRO A 617 9.37 3.13 0.94
C PRO A 617 8.15 2.39 0.38
N ILE A 618 7.43 3.02 -0.55
CA ILE A 618 6.26 2.45 -1.22
C ILE A 618 6.62 2.17 -2.68
N LEU A 619 6.45 0.92 -3.10
CA LEU A 619 6.48 0.49 -4.49
C LEU A 619 5.06 0.56 -5.07
N TYR A 620 4.85 1.46 -6.03
CA TYR A 620 3.66 1.53 -6.86
C TYR A 620 3.91 0.66 -8.10
N LYS A 621 3.50 -0.61 -8.01
CA LYS A 621 3.51 -1.54 -9.14
C LYS A 621 2.22 -1.32 -9.92
N LEU A 622 2.26 -0.44 -10.91
CA LEU A 622 1.05 -0.06 -11.66
C LEU A 622 0.90 -0.96 -12.88
N ASN A 623 0.28 -2.14 -12.68
CA ASN A 623 -0.09 -3.02 -13.78
C ASN A 623 -1.27 -2.44 -14.57
N GLU A 624 -1.23 -2.58 -15.89
CA GLU A 624 -2.27 -2.10 -16.81
C GLU A 624 -2.60 -0.60 -16.59
N PHE A 625 -1.56 0.22 -16.33
CA PHE A 625 -1.67 1.64 -16.00
C PHE A 625 -2.56 2.46 -16.95
N SER A 626 -2.61 2.10 -18.23
CA SER A 626 -3.44 2.76 -19.24
C SER A 626 -4.96 2.59 -19.05
N MET A 627 -5.40 1.66 -18.21
CA MET A 627 -6.81 1.46 -17.89
C MET A 627 -7.34 2.50 -16.90
N PHE A 628 -6.46 3.10 -16.10
CA PHE A 628 -6.88 4.06 -15.09
C PHE A 628 -7.14 5.43 -15.73
N PRO A 629 -8.16 6.17 -15.25
CA PRO A 629 -8.28 7.59 -15.50
C PRO A 629 -6.99 8.32 -15.12
N ARG A 630 -6.79 9.49 -15.73
CA ARG A 630 -5.63 10.36 -15.43
C ARG A 630 -5.51 10.56 -13.92
N ILE A 631 -4.34 10.22 -13.36
CA ILE A 631 -4.05 10.39 -11.94
C ILE A 631 -3.55 11.83 -11.72
N PRO A 632 -4.28 12.70 -10.99
CA PRO A 632 -3.85 14.08 -10.78
C PRO A 632 -2.55 14.14 -9.99
N GLY A 633 -1.63 14.99 -10.44
CA GLY A 633 -0.32 15.13 -9.81
C GLY A 633 0.62 13.93 -10.01
N PHE A 634 0.32 13.02 -10.94
CA PHE A 634 1.21 11.88 -11.22
C PHE A 634 2.61 12.31 -11.68
N ASN A 635 2.72 13.36 -12.49
CA ASN A 635 4.01 13.93 -12.87
C ASN A 635 4.79 14.44 -11.65
N ASN A 636 4.10 15.05 -10.67
CA ASN A 636 4.71 15.45 -9.40
C ASN A 636 5.17 14.23 -8.58
N LEU A 637 4.45 13.13 -8.64
CA LEU A 637 4.85 11.86 -8.03
C LEU A 637 6.14 11.33 -8.64
N LEU A 638 6.28 11.35 -9.97
CA LEU A 638 7.49 10.89 -10.66
C LEU A 638 8.68 11.85 -10.48
N THR A 639 8.46 13.15 -10.44
CA THR A 639 9.54 14.14 -10.32
C THR A 639 10.03 14.30 -8.87
N ARG A 640 9.14 14.29 -7.89
CA ARG A 640 9.47 14.55 -6.47
C ARG A 640 9.34 13.34 -5.56
N GLY A 641 8.50 12.37 -5.89
CA GLY A 641 8.15 11.26 -5.00
C GLY A 641 9.35 10.40 -4.60
N LEU A 642 10.32 10.23 -5.51
CA LEU A 642 11.53 9.45 -5.24
C LEU A 642 12.34 9.98 -4.04
N THR A 643 12.34 11.30 -3.84
CA THR A 643 13.05 11.97 -2.73
C THR A 643 12.55 11.48 -1.38
N TYR A 644 11.24 11.30 -1.25
CA TYR A 644 10.58 10.88 -0.02
C TYR A 644 10.59 9.35 0.13
N GLY A 645 10.62 8.60 -0.97
CA GLY A 645 10.63 7.13 -0.97
C GLY A 645 9.46 6.47 -1.71
N HIS A 646 8.82 7.20 -2.63
CA HIS A 646 7.87 6.64 -3.59
C HIS A 646 8.62 6.10 -4.81
N ILE A 647 8.46 4.82 -5.11
CA ILE A 647 9.10 4.13 -6.23
C ILE A 647 7.98 3.67 -7.16
N VAL A 648 8.03 4.05 -8.43
CA VAL A 648 6.99 3.70 -9.42
C VAL A 648 7.55 2.71 -10.40
N ASP A 649 6.77 1.69 -10.70
CA ASP A 649 7.05 0.69 -11.71
C ASP A 649 5.82 0.50 -12.61
N LEU A 650 5.87 1.12 -13.79
CA LEU A 650 4.77 1.10 -14.76
C LEU A 650 4.84 -0.17 -15.62
N TYR A 651 3.73 -0.87 -15.82
CA TYR A 651 3.64 -1.96 -16.80
C TYR A 651 2.72 -1.56 -17.95
N LEU A 652 3.33 -1.35 -19.11
CA LEU A 652 2.69 -0.84 -20.33
C LEU A 652 2.78 -1.90 -21.44
N GLN A 653 1.76 -2.02 -22.29
CA GLN A 653 1.89 -2.88 -23.49
C GLN A 653 2.74 -2.21 -24.57
N SER A 654 2.61 -0.89 -24.66
CA SER A 654 3.45 0.01 -25.45
C SER A 654 3.42 1.41 -24.85
N ILE A 655 4.42 2.24 -25.16
CA ILE A 655 4.48 3.64 -24.70
C ILE A 655 3.29 4.45 -25.25
N ALA A 656 2.84 4.12 -26.46
CA ALA A 656 1.68 4.74 -27.10
C ALA A 656 0.37 4.61 -26.30
N GLN A 657 0.25 3.65 -25.38
CA GLN A 657 -0.94 3.52 -24.53
C GLN A 657 -1.10 4.67 -23.53
N LEU A 658 0.00 5.33 -23.14
CA LEU A 658 -0.07 6.49 -22.26
C LEU A 658 -0.85 7.64 -22.91
N SER A 659 -0.74 7.77 -24.24
CA SER A 659 -1.42 8.80 -25.03
C SER A 659 -2.95 8.65 -25.08
N LEU A 660 -3.52 7.58 -24.51
CA LEU A 660 -4.98 7.39 -24.41
C LEU A 660 -5.60 8.27 -23.32
N LYS A 661 -4.88 8.50 -22.22
CA LYS A 661 -5.40 9.18 -21.01
C LYS A 661 -4.56 10.40 -20.60
N TYR A 662 -3.35 10.55 -21.13
CA TYR A 662 -2.44 11.66 -20.83
C TYR A 662 -2.14 12.51 -22.07
N SER A 663 -1.90 13.80 -21.89
CA SER A 663 -1.50 14.70 -22.99
C SER A 663 -0.11 14.33 -23.52
N LYS A 664 0.25 14.77 -24.72
CA LYS A 664 1.56 14.45 -25.32
C LYS A 664 2.73 14.93 -24.44
N GLU A 665 2.59 16.10 -23.85
CA GLU A 665 3.55 16.70 -22.92
C GLU A 665 3.68 15.84 -21.66
N GLU A 666 2.56 15.40 -21.08
CA GLU A 666 2.56 14.53 -19.90
C GLU A 666 3.17 13.16 -20.20
N VAL A 667 2.88 12.57 -21.37
CA VAL A 667 3.49 11.29 -21.78
C VAL A 667 5.00 11.42 -21.85
N THR A 668 5.51 12.51 -22.41
CA THR A 668 6.95 12.76 -22.53
C THR A 668 7.59 12.92 -21.15
N GLU A 669 6.94 13.68 -20.26
CA GLU A 669 7.41 13.86 -18.88
C GLU A 669 7.40 12.55 -18.07
N ILE A 670 6.36 11.73 -18.22
CA ILE A 670 6.29 10.40 -17.60
C ILE A 670 7.45 9.53 -18.10
N ASP A 671 7.69 9.54 -19.40
CA ASP A 671 8.73 8.73 -20.03
C ASP A 671 10.14 9.14 -19.56
N ASP A 672 10.43 10.44 -19.59
CA ASP A 672 11.72 11.03 -19.18
C ASP A 672 12.03 10.79 -17.69
N ASN A 673 11.01 10.77 -16.82
CA ASN A 673 11.20 10.50 -15.39
C ASN A 673 11.32 9.01 -15.06
N THR A 674 11.05 8.09 -16.00
CA THR A 674 11.24 6.64 -15.83
C THR A 674 12.61 6.18 -16.34
N LEU A 675 13.64 6.47 -15.56
CA LEU A 675 15.05 6.23 -15.94
C LEU A 675 15.49 4.75 -15.99
N SER A 676 14.61 3.79 -15.65
CA SER A 676 14.91 2.36 -15.80
C SER A 676 13.88 1.71 -16.70
N TRP A 677 14.32 1.22 -17.86
CA TRP A 677 13.42 0.61 -18.84
C TRP A 677 13.70 -0.89 -19.00
N TYR A 678 12.67 -1.70 -18.74
CA TYR A 678 12.66 -3.14 -18.93
C TYR A 678 11.78 -3.49 -20.12
N HIS A 679 12.40 -3.92 -21.22
CA HIS A 679 11.70 -4.28 -22.43
C HIS A 679 11.64 -5.81 -22.59
N VAL A 680 10.42 -6.35 -22.64
CA VAL A 680 10.17 -7.79 -22.80
C VAL A 680 9.88 -8.12 -24.26
N LEU A 681 8.74 -7.65 -24.78
CA LEU A 681 8.32 -7.90 -26.17
C LEU A 681 7.10 -7.05 -26.53
N THR A 682 7.12 -6.32 -27.65
CA THR A 682 5.92 -5.62 -28.15
C THR A 682 5.82 -5.69 -29.68
N PRO A 683 4.61 -5.80 -30.26
CA PRO A 683 4.40 -5.70 -31.71
C PRO A 683 4.47 -4.26 -32.23
N ASN A 684 4.49 -3.26 -31.34
CA ASN A 684 4.49 -1.85 -31.73
C ASN A 684 5.86 -1.44 -32.30
N LYS A 685 5.88 -1.06 -33.58
CA LYS A 685 7.11 -0.70 -34.31
C LYS A 685 7.79 0.54 -33.74
N ASP A 686 7.04 1.52 -33.28
CA ASP A 686 7.61 2.78 -32.80
C ASP A 686 8.29 2.58 -31.45
N THR A 687 7.68 1.81 -30.55
CA THR A 687 8.34 1.40 -29.30
C THR A 687 9.62 0.60 -29.57
N ASN A 688 9.63 -0.33 -30.54
CA ASN A 688 10.84 -1.10 -30.87
C ASN A 688 11.96 -0.24 -31.47
N LYS A 689 11.61 0.76 -32.30
CA LYS A 689 12.58 1.75 -32.78
C LYS A 689 13.17 2.57 -31.64
N GLU A 690 12.33 3.02 -30.72
CA GLU A 690 12.76 3.79 -29.55
C GLU A 690 13.70 2.99 -28.64
N VAL A 691 13.42 1.69 -28.42
CA VAL A 691 14.36 0.79 -27.70
C VAL A 691 15.70 0.67 -28.44
N SER A 692 15.68 0.46 -29.76
CA SER A 692 16.89 0.38 -30.59
C SER A 692 17.71 1.68 -30.53
N ASP A 693 17.04 2.83 -30.64
CA ASP A 693 17.67 4.14 -30.57
C ASP A 693 18.27 4.39 -29.18
N ALA A 694 17.59 3.97 -28.11
CA ALA A 694 18.09 4.06 -26.74
C ALA A 694 19.29 3.12 -26.47
N LEU A 695 19.37 1.96 -27.14
CA LEU A 695 20.55 1.09 -27.10
C LEU A 695 21.76 1.70 -27.83
N GLY A 696 21.49 2.51 -28.87
CA GLY A 696 22.49 3.19 -29.67
C GLY A 696 23.15 2.29 -30.71
N THR A 697 24.14 2.85 -31.42
CA THR A 697 24.84 2.18 -32.51
C THR A 697 26.25 1.74 -32.13
N ILE A 698 26.75 0.74 -32.87
CA ILE A 698 28.12 0.24 -32.85
C ILE A 698 28.75 0.39 -34.24
N LYS A 699 30.02 0.81 -34.26
CA LYS A 699 30.88 0.81 -35.46
C LYS A 699 31.39 -0.59 -35.73
N VAL A 700 30.94 -1.18 -36.83
CA VAL A 700 31.45 -2.46 -37.34
C VAL A 700 32.38 -2.19 -38.52
N LEU A 701 33.45 -2.99 -38.62
CA LEU A 701 34.30 -3.01 -39.81
C LEU A 701 33.73 -4.02 -40.78
N GLU A 702 33.19 -3.54 -41.89
CA GLU A 702 32.73 -4.39 -42.99
C GLU A 702 33.91 -4.63 -43.93
N GLU A 703 34.27 -5.90 -44.11
CA GLU A 703 35.27 -6.30 -45.10
C GLU A 703 34.54 -6.66 -46.40
N SER A 704 34.62 -5.77 -47.39
CA SER A 704 34.19 -6.08 -48.75
C SER A 704 35.32 -6.82 -49.45
N VAL A 705 35.08 -8.10 -49.76
CA VAL A 705 36.03 -8.94 -50.48
C VAL A 705 35.56 -9.04 -51.93
N ASN A 706 36.33 -8.45 -52.85
CA ASN A 706 36.09 -8.63 -54.27
C ASN A 706 37.11 -9.65 -54.81
N SER A 707 36.68 -10.91 -54.94
CA SER A 707 37.52 -12.01 -55.41
C SER A 707 37.26 -12.29 -56.90
N GLN A 708 38.28 -12.14 -57.74
CA GLN A 708 38.30 -12.79 -59.06
C GLN A 708 39.04 -14.12 -58.91
N VAL A 709 38.31 -15.23 -58.96
CA VAL A 709 38.89 -16.57 -58.88
C VAL A 709 39.42 -16.95 -60.28
N GLY A 710 40.74 -16.91 -60.45
CA GLY A 710 41.44 -17.46 -61.62
C GLY A 710 41.79 -18.95 -61.43
N LEU A 711 42.20 -19.62 -62.51
CA LEU A 711 42.52 -21.06 -62.54
C LEU A 711 43.71 -21.47 -61.65
N ASP A 712 44.57 -20.54 -61.29
CA ASP A 712 45.62 -20.74 -60.28
C ASP A 712 45.08 -20.26 -58.93
N HIS A 713 45.01 -21.18 -57.95
CA HIS A 713 44.43 -21.01 -56.60
C HIS A 713 45.19 -20.00 -55.69
N ASP A 714 45.59 -18.83 -56.21
CA ASP A 714 46.11 -17.71 -55.44
C ASP A 714 44.97 -16.70 -55.20
N ASP A 715 44.42 -16.66 -53.98
CA ASP A 715 43.43 -15.66 -53.54
C ASP A 715 44.08 -14.26 -53.48
N ARG A 716 44.11 -13.54 -54.60
CA ARG A 716 44.53 -12.13 -54.70
C ARG A 716 43.31 -11.20 -54.70
N GLY A 717 42.30 -11.50 -53.89
CA GLY A 717 41.14 -10.62 -53.71
C GLY A 717 41.54 -9.27 -53.12
N ASN A 718 41.06 -8.18 -53.71
CA ASN A 718 41.22 -6.85 -53.13
C ASN A 718 40.23 -6.72 -51.95
N ARG A 719 40.76 -6.51 -50.75
CA ARG A 719 39.98 -6.44 -49.49
C ARG A 719 39.88 -4.98 -49.07
N GLN A 720 38.68 -4.42 -49.14
CA GLN A 720 38.43 -3.05 -48.69
C GLN A 720 37.69 -3.09 -47.36
N MET A 721 38.25 -2.44 -46.34
CA MET A 721 37.62 -2.33 -45.02
C MET A 721 36.88 -1.00 -44.91
N ASN A 722 35.56 -1.06 -44.79
CA ASN A 722 34.71 0.11 -44.55
C ASN A 722 34.23 0.12 -43.10
N ARG A 723 34.07 1.31 -42.51
CA ARG A 723 33.48 1.48 -41.18
C ARG A 723 32.01 1.85 -41.35
N VAL A 724 31.12 1.03 -40.81
CA VAL A 724 29.66 1.23 -40.88
C VAL A 724 29.10 1.30 -39.46
N ASP A 725 28.23 2.27 -39.21
CA ASP A 725 27.46 2.37 -37.97
C ASP A 725 26.21 1.48 -38.09
N VAL A 726 26.09 0.49 -37.21
CA VAL A 726 24.98 -0.48 -37.15
C VAL A 726 24.32 -0.38 -35.77
N PRO A 727 22.98 -0.44 -35.63
CA PRO A 727 22.34 -0.48 -34.31
C PRO A 727 22.88 -1.65 -33.46
N LEU A 728 22.97 -1.47 -32.14
CA LEU A 728 23.41 -2.53 -31.24
C LEU A 728 22.48 -3.75 -31.29
N LEU A 729 21.18 -3.51 -31.51
CA LEU A 729 20.17 -4.52 -31.79
C LEU A 729 19.12 -3.89 -32.70
N ASP A 730 18.81 -4.53 -33.84
CA ASP A 730 17.86 -3.97 -34.81
C ASP A 730 16.42 -3.98 -34.26
N PRO A 731 15.55 -3.01 -34.60
CA PRO A 731 14.15 -3.03 -34.19
C PRO A 731 13.40 -4.34 -34.53
N VAL A 732 13.77 -5.00 -35.62
CA VAL A 732 13.22 -6.31 -36.01
C VAL A 732 13.72 -7.42 -35.10
N GLU A 733 14.97 -7.37 -34.64
CA GLU A 733 15.51 -8.33 -33.66
C GLU A 733 14.84 -8.14 -32.30
N ILE A 734 14.63 -6.88 -31.88
CA ILE A 734 13.88 -6.53 -30.65
C ILE A 734 12.44 -7.07 -30.73
N GLN A 735 11.80 -7.00 -31.89
CA GLN A 735 10.46 -7.56 -32.09
C GLN A 735 10.42 -9.09 -32.00
N ASN A 736 11.55 -9.77 -32.17
CA ASN A 736 11.67 -11.23 -32.22
C ASN A 736 12.41 -11.82 -31.01
N LEU A 737 12.43 -11.11 -29.88
CA LEU A 737 12.97 -11.63 -28.62
C LEU A 737 12.29 -12.95 -28.24
N VAL A 738 13.07 -13.93 -27.81
CA VAL A 738 12.53 -15.22 -27.39
C VAL A 738 12.05 -15.18 -25.95
N ASN A 739 11.20 -16.13 -25.59
CA ASN A 739 10.73 -16.26 -24.21
C ASN A 739 11.93 -16.33 -23.24
N ASN A 740 11.80 -15.69 -22.08
CA ASN A 740 12.84 -15.53 -21.05
C ASN A 740 13.95 -14.51 -21.38
N GLU A 741 13.92 -13.84 -22.54
CA GLU A 741 14.82 -12.73 -22.85
C GLU A 741 14.21 -11.37 -22.48
N MET A 742 15.05 -10.49 -21.93
CA MET A 742 14.64 -9.13 -21.58
C MET A 742 15.82 -8.18 -21.81
N ILE A 743 15.52 -7.00 -22.32
CA ILE A 743 16.49 -5.91 -22.44
C ILE A 743 16.25 -4.96 -21.27
N THR A 744 17.31 -4.63 -20.53
CA THR A 744 17.26 -3.67 -19.42
C THR A 744 18.15 -2.48 -19.73
N LEU A 745 17.59 -1.28 -19.62
CA LEU A 745 18.26 0.02 -19.78
C LEU A 745 18.26 0.75 -18.43
N PRO A 746 19.29 0.53 -17.58
CA PRO A 746 19.37 1.15 -16.26
C PRO A 746 19.99 2.56 -16.36
N LEU A 747 19.28 3.50 -16.99
CA LEU A 747 19.82 4.82 -17.32
C LEU A 747 20.17 5.65 -16.08
N ALA A 748 19.57 5.40 -14.92
CA ALA A 748 19.91 6.09 -13.67
C ALA A 748 21.22 5.61 -13.01
N LYS A 749 21.70 4.41 -13.33
CA LYS A 749 22.84 3.80 -12.62
C LYS A 749 24.15 4.52 -12.96
N ARG A 750 24.84 5.03 -11.94
CA ARG A 750 26.10 5.81 -12.11
C ARG A 750 27.23 5.40 -11.18
N LEU A 751 26.92 4.56 -10.19
CA LEU A 751 27.86 4.08 -9.19
C LEU A 751 27.81 2.55 -9.13
N ASP A 752 28.96 1.92 -8.93
CA ASP A 752 29.05 0.50 -8.60
C ASP A 752 28.76 0.25 -7.10
N GLY A 753 28.75 -1.01 -6.67
CA GLY A 753 28.53 -1.37 -5.26
C GLY A 753 29.59 -0.84 -4.29
N ASN A 754 30.72 -0.34 -4.80
CA ASN A 754 31.82 0.25 -4.04
C ASN A 754 31.89 1.79 -4.21
N TYR A 755 30.85 2.41 -4.76
CA TYR A 755 30.75 3.86 -5.00
C TYR A 755 31.75 4.43 -6.02
N HIS A 756 32.33 3.60 -6.89
CA HIS A 756 33.11 4.07 -8.04
C HIS A 756 32.18 4.54 -9.15
N LYS A 757 32.61 5.61 -9.85
CA LYS A 757 31.89 6.14 -11.00
C LYS A 757 31.94 5.16 -12.17
N ILE A 758 30.78 4.81 -12.70
CA ILE A 758 30.62 3.92 -13.85
C ILE A 758 29.78 4.60 -14.93
N LYS A 759 29.96 4.15 -16.18
CA LYS A 759 29.01 4.44 -17.25
C LYS A 759 27.93 3.36 -17.24
N SER A 760 26.65 3.75 -17.23
CA SER A 760 25.56 2.79 -17.42
C SER A 760 25.68 2.14 -18.79
N VAL A 761 25.55 0.82 -18.83
CA VAL A 761 25.53 0.01 -20.04
C VAL A 761 24.24 -0.82 -20.07
N PRO A 762 23.63 -1.01 -21.25
CA PRO A 762 22.45 -1.86 -21.39
C PRO A 762 22.76 -3.31 -21.01
N ILE A 763 21.78 -4.02 -20.48
CA ILE A 763 21.88 -5.44 -20.13
C ILE A 763 20.93 -6.22 -21.04
N PHE A 764 21.46 -7.22 -21.72
CA PHE A 764 20.65 -8.17 -22.47
C PHE A 764 20.62 -9.51 -21.75
N ALA A 765 19.48 -9.81 -21.12
CA ALA A 765 19.27 -11.02 -20.34
C ALA A 765 18.95 -12.22 -21.25
N SER A 766 19.91 -12.60 -22.10
CA SER A 766 19.83 -13.76 -23.00
C SER A 766 20.81 -14.87 -22.58
N GLY A 767 20.58 -16.08 -23.09
CA GLY A 767 21.42 -17.25 -22.86
C GLY A 767 21.63 -17.54 -21.37
N PRO A 768 22.86 -17.46 -20.82
CA PRO A 768 23.11 -17.79 -19.42
C PRO A 768 22.46 -16.82 -18.41
N TYR A 769 21.97 -15.65 -18.87
CA TYR A 769 21.35 -14.63 -18.03
C TYR A 769 19.82 -14.61 -18.08
N HIS A 770 19.22 -15.58 -18.78
CA HIS A 770 17.78 -15.61 -19.04
C HIS A 770 16.96 -15.53 -17.75
N PHE A 771 15.81 -14.86 -17.83
CA PHE A 771 14.88 -14.77 -16.72
C PHE A 771 14.01 -16.03 -16.64
N PRO A 772 13.99 -16.75 -15.50
CA PRO A 772 13.09 -17.87 -15.36
C PRO A 772 11.66 -17.35 -15.22
N ASN A 773 10.69 -18.05 -15.80
CA ASN A 773 9.29 -17.72 -15.55
C ASN A 773 8.92 -18.04 -14.10
N ALA A 774 8.09 -17.20 -13.49
CA ALA A 774 7.57 -17.43 -12.14
C ALA A 774 6.83 -18.78 -12.02
N ARG A 775 6.08 -19.20 -13.05
CA ARG A 775 5.47 -20.55 -13.10
C ARG A 775 6.45 -21.72 -12.98
N ASP A 776 7.72 -21.53 -13.33
CA ASP A 776 8.76 -22.57 -13.24
C ASP A 776 9.58 -22.43 -11.95
N LEU A 777 9.74 -21.19 -11.46
CA LEU A 777 10.56 -20.87 -10.30
C LEU A 777 9.77 -20.88 -8.97
N LEU A 778 8.53 -20.44 -8.99
CA LEU A 778 7.73 -20.10 -7.80
C LEU A 778 6.40 -20.87 -7.75
N LYS A 779 6.22 -21.90 -8.58
CA LYS A 779 4.95 -22.62 -8.81
C LYS A 779 4.19 -23.00 -7.55
N HIS A 780 4.90 -23.46 -6.51
CA HIS A 780 4.26 -23.94 -5.28
C HIS A 780 3.95 -22.83 -4.29
N LYS A 781 4.54 -21.64 -4.46
CA LYS A 781 4.32 -20.47 -3.61
C LYS A 781 3.37 -19.46 -4.23
N PHE A 782 3.41 -19.33 -5.54
CA PHE A 782 2.58 -18.44 -6.33
C PHE A 782 1.69 -19.32 -7.19
N SER A 783 0.44 -19.48 -6.76
CA SER A 783 -0.53 -20.40 -7.36
C SER A 783 -1.90 -19.74 -7.50
N LEU A 784 -2.62 -20.08 -8.58
CA LEU A 784 -4.01 -19.70 -8.82
C LEU A 784 -5.00 -20.81 -8.42
N ASP A 785 -4.55 -21.84 -7.71
CA ASP A 785 -5.30 -23.08 -7.45
C ASP A 785 -6.43 -22.94 -6.39
N TYR A 786 -6.82 -21.71 -6.03
CA TYR A 786 -7.88 -21.42 -5.07
C TYR A 786 -8.68 -20.18 -5.47
N TYR A 787 -9.91 -20.06 -5.00
CA TYR A 787 -10.76 -18.88 -5.20
C TYR A 787 -10.43 -17.78 -4.21
N THR A 788 -10.76 -16.54 -4.56
CA THR A 788 -10.55 -15.39 -3.67
C THR A 788 -11.36 -15.55 -2.38
N SER A 789 -12.56 -16.12 -2.48
CA SER A 789 -13.42 -16.47 -1.35
C SER A 789 -12.77 -17.46 -0.36
N ASP A 790 -11.88 -18.33 -0.82
CA ASP A 790 -11.17 -19.28 0.04
C ASP A 790 -10.21 -18.58 1.02
N LEU A 791 -9.84 -17.32 0.74
CA LEU A 791 -8.96 -16.52 1.60
C LEU A 791 -9.67 -15.93 2.82
N ARG A 792 -11.01 -16.00 2.90
CA ARG A 792 -11.83 -15.48 4.02
C ARG A 792 -11.43 -14.05 4.39
N ILE A 793 -11.54 -13.15 3.42
CA ILE A 793 -11.23 -11.73 3.63
C ILE A 793 -12.37 -11.11 4.44
N ASP A 794 -12.07 -10.61 5.63
CA ASP A 794 -13.05 -9.94 6.47
C ASP A 794 -13.43 -8.58 5.86
N SER A 795 -14.68 -8.39 5.45
CA SER A 795 -15.22 -7.10 5.04
C SER A 795 -16.16 -6.54 6.11
N ALA A 796 -15.99 -5.26 6.43
CA ALA A 796 -16.75 -4.57 7.47
C ALA A 796 -18.22 -4.35 7.11
N THR A 797 -18.57 -4.43 5.82
CA THR A 797 -19.89 -4.00 5.30
C THR A 797 -20.71 -5.13 4.69
N ILE A 798 -20.28 -6.40 4.82
CA ILE A 798 -21.02 -7.57 4.33
C ILE A 798 -22.46 -7.59 4.89
N GLN A 799 -22.62 -7.23 6.17
CA GLN A 799 -23.91 -7.29 6.85
C GLN A 799 -24.78 -6.05 6.68
N PHE A 800 -24.30 -5.01 5.98
CA PHE A 800 -25.04 -3.76 5.87
C PHE A 800 -26.27 -3.94 4.98
N ASP A 801 -27.40 -3.39 5.42
CA ASP A 801 -28.62 -3.28 4.62
C ASP A 801 -28.67 -1.92 3.93
N TYR A 802 -29.04 -1.89 2.65
CA TYR A 802 -29.08 -0.64 1.88
C TYR A 802 -29.99 0.40 2.52
N LYS A 803 -31.19 0.01 2.96
CA LYS A 803 -32.17 0.98 3.51
C LYS A 803 -31.82 1.49 4.90
N LYS A 804 -31.13 0.68 5.71
CA LYS A 804 -30.85 0.99 7.11
C LYS A 804 -29.47 1.62 7.30
N ASP A 805 -28.48 1.14 6.56
CA ASP A 805 -27.07 1.44 6.82
C ASP A 805 -26.41 2.28 5.72
N LEU A 806 -26.91 2.24 4.48
CA LEU A 806 -26.28 2.92 3.33
C LEU A 806 -27.08 4.13 2.81
N PHE A 807 -28.40 4.10 2.94
CA PHE A 807 -29.28 5.19 2.55
C PHE A 807 -29.45 6.17 3.70
N ILE A 808 -29.11 7.43 3.45
CA ILE A 808 -29.26 8.52 4.40
C ILE A 808 -30.28 9.50 3.81
N ASP A 809 -31.36 9.72 4.55
CA ASP A 809 -32.32 10.76 4.22
C ASP A 809 -31.87 12.09 4.81
N PHE A 810 -31.68 13.09 3.95
CA PHE A 810 -31.24 14.42 4.36
C PHE A 810 -32.39 15.40 4.62
N THR A 811 -33.65 15.00 4.37
CA THR A 811 -34.86 15.80 4.60
C THR A 811 -34.98 16.33 6.04
N PRO A 812 -34.71 15.55 7.11
CA PRO A 812 -34.76 16.08 8.48
C PRO A 812 -33.77 17.23 8.75
N TYR A 813 -32.60 17.21 8.09
CA TYR A 813 -31.59 18.25 8.25
C TYR A 813 -31.98 19.53 7.52
N TYR A 814 -32.64 19.42 6.35
CA TYR A 814 -33.22 20.56 5.65
C TYR A 814 -34.27 21.25 6.53
N LEU A 815 -35.22 20.49 7.08
CA LEU A 815 -36.29 21.03 7.93
C LEU A 815 -35.75 21.65 9.22
N ARG A 816 -34.73 21.05 9.84
CA ARG A 816 -34.07 21.64 11.01
C ARG A 816 -33.46 23.00 10.68
N LEU A 817 -32.72 23.09 9.56
CA LEU A 817 -32.13 24.35 9.12
C LEU A 817 -33.19 25.41 8.81
N GLU A 818 -34.29 25.02 8.18
CA GLU A 818 -35.42 25.90 7.91
C GLU A 818 -36.05 26.44 9.21
N GLN A 819 -36.25 25.59 10.21
CA GLN A 819 -36.75 25.99 11.52
C GLN A 819 -35.80 26.96 12.24
N GLU A 820 -34.49 26.69 12.22
CA GLU A 820 -33.48 27.58 12.80
C GLU A 820 -33.54 28.98 12.18
N VAL A 821 -33.56 29.05 10.85
CA VAL A 821 -33.60 30.32 10.12
C VAL A 821 -34.92 31.07 10.30
N GLN A 822 -36.05 30.35 10.28
CA GLN A 822 -37.36 30.96 10.55
C GLN A 822 -37.43 31.49 11.98
N SER A 823 -36.76 30.87 12.94
CA SER A 823 -36.70 31.38 14.32
C SER A 823 -35.87 32.67 14.46
N ASP A 824 -34.88 32.89 13.60
CA ASP A 824 -34.01 34.08 13.60
C ASP A 824 -34.58 35.28 12.80
N GLU A 825 -35.40 35.06 11.76
CA GLU A 825 -36.06 36.16 11.01
C GLU A 825 -37.06 36.93 11.86
N PHE A 826 -37.59 36.29 12.90
CA PHE A 826 -38.23 37.00 13.98
C PHE A 826 -37.17 37.32 15.05
N GLY A 827 -36.55 38.50 14.97
CA GLY A 827 -35.53 38.96 15.95
C GLY A 827 -35.99 38.83 17.42
N PRO A 828 -35.13 39.14 18.42
CA PRO A 828 -35.25 38.69 19.83
C PRO A 828 -36.55 39.06 20.58
N ASN A 829 -37.50 39.73 19.94
CA ASN A 829 -38.85 40.03 20.40
C ASN A 829 -39.96 39.10 19.85
N PHE A 830 -39.64 37.99 19.19
CA PHE A 830 -40.63 36.93 18.94
C PHE A 830 -40.30 35.66 19.74
N LYS A 831 -39.91 35.83 21.00
CA LYS A 831 -40.31 34.85 22.00
C LYS A 831 -41.83 34.93 22.14
N ILE A 832 -42.52 33.99 21.50
CA ILE A 832 -43.78 33.40 21.99
C ILE A 832 -44.74 34.45 22.59
N LYS A 833 -45.20 35.43 21.80
CA LYS A 833 -46.28 36.34 22.23
C LYS A 833 -47.56 36.20 21.44
N ASN A 834 -47.49 35.90 20.14
CA ASN A 834 -48.70 35.88 19.30
C ASN A 834 -49.41 34.51 19.20
N LYS A 835 -49.04 33.53 20.03
CA LYS A 835 -49.94 32.41 20.38
C LYS A 835 -50.41 32.47 21.82
N VAL A 836 -49.81 33.33 22.64
CA VAL A 836 -50.19 33.51 24.05
C VAL A 836 -51.29 34.56 24.14
N GLU A 837 -51.31 35.59 23.30
CA GLU A 837 -52.37 36.62 23.35
C GLU A 837 -53.72 36.12 22.80
N ASP A 838 -53.73 35.28 21.76
CA ASP A 838 -54.96 34.62 21.26
C ASP A 838 -55.47 33.54 22.22
N VAL A 839 -54.55 32.81 22.87
CA VAL A 839 -54.86 31.81 23.90
C VAL A 839 -55.26 32.48 25.23
N LEU A 840 -54.66 33.62 25.59
CA LEU A 840 -55.06 34.47 26.73
C LEU A 840 -56.39 35.16 26.46
N THR A 841 -56.73 35.52 25.22
CA THR A 841 -58.05 36.08 24.92
C THR A 841 -59.14 35.00 24.99
N ALA A 842 -58.83 33.77 24.58
CA ALA A 842 -59.70 32.60 24.75
C ALA A 842 -59.80 32.12 26.21
N LEU A 843 -58.71 32.21 26.99
CA LEU A 843 -58.66 31.87 28.42
C LEU A 843 -59.26 32.97 29.29
N ASN A 844 -59.03 34.26 29.01
CA ASN A 844 -59.63 35.38 29.77
C ASN A 844 -61.14 35.48 29.54
N GLY A 845 -61.65 35.03 28.38
CA GLY A 845 -63.09 34.83 28.16
C GLY A 845 -63.68 33.63 28.92
N ALA A 846 -62.85 32.68 29.33
CA ALA A 846 -63.23 31.50 30.12
C ALA A 846 -63.01 31.68 31.64
N ILE A 847 -62.17 32.63 32.05
CA ILE A 847 -61.71 32.83 33.44
C ILE A 847 -62.44 34.00 34.13
N SER A 848 -63.32 34.74 33.45
CA SER A 848 -64.04 35.89 34.05
C SER A 848 -65.11 35.52 35.11
N ASP A 849 -65.22 34.26 35.53
CA ASP A 849 -66.26 33.84 36.47
C ASP A 849 -65.79 33.48 37.88
N ASN A 850 -64.49 33.46 38.22
CA ASN A 850 -64.12 33.22 39.61
C ASN A 850 -62.76 33.81 40.03
N TYR A 851 -62.89 34.82 40.91
CA TYR A 851 -62.01 35.22 42.02
C TYR A 851 -60.60 35.78 41.76
N GLU A 852 -60.42 36.96 42.36
CA GLU A 852 -59.21 37.72 42.63
C GLU A 852 -58.27 36.98 43.60
N GLU A 853 -56.95 37.00 43.34
CA GLU A 853 -55.90 37.46 44.27
C GLU A 853 -54.51 37.38 43.60
N GLU A 854 -53.73 38.46 43.78
CA GLU A 854 -52.35 38.66 43.29
C GLU A 854 -51.29 37.97 44.17
N ASP A 855 -50.10 37.82 43.59
CA ASP A 855 -48.78 37.60 44.20
C ASP A 855 -48.37 36.19 44.68
N GLN A 856 -47.70 35.44 43.78
CA GLN A 856 -46.41 34.77 44.00
C GLN A 856 -45.93 34.06 42.71
N ILE A 857 -45.05 34.71 41.93
CA ILE A 857 -44.30 34.08 40.83
C ILE A 857 -42.81 34.19 41.18
N GLU A 858 -42.31 33.19 41.92
CA GLU A 858 -40.88 32.89 41.96
C GLU A 858 -40.62 31.67 41.07
N SER A 859 -40.07 31.96 39.88
CA SER A 859 -39.24 31.12 39.01
C SER A 859 -39.44 29.59 39.04
N MET A 860 -40.45 29.11 38.32
CA MET A 860 -40.59 27.71 37.91
C MET A 860 -39.42 27.24 36.99
N ASP A 861 -38.68 28.19 36.41
CA ASP A 861 -37.53 27.93 35.52
C ASP A 861 -36.32 27.38 36.29
N ASP A 862 -36.04 27.91 37.50
CA ASP A 862 -34.90 27.49 38.32
C ASP A 862 -35.08 26.07 38.88
N GLN A 863 -36.30 25.68 39.25
CA GLN A 863 -36.61 24.33 39.72
C GLN A 863 -36.52 23.29 38.59
N VAL A 864 -36.93 23.66 37.37
CA VAL A 864 -36.80 22.80 36.18
C VAL A 864 -35.34 22.68 35.74
N THR A 865 -34.51 23.72 35.92
CA THR A 865 -33.08 23.64 35.62
C THR A 865 -32.32 22.80 36.65
N ASP A 866 -32.61 22.93 37.94
CA ASP A 866 -32.01 22.07 38.97
C ASP A 866 -32.45 20.60 38.82
N PHE A 867 -33.70 20.35 38.44
CA PHE A 867 -34.20 19.00 38.11
C PHE A 867 -33.47 18.38 36.90
N LYS A 868 -33.26 19.15 35.81
CA LYS A 868 -32.46 18.70 34.65
C LYS A 868 -31.02 18.37 35.04
N ARG A 869 -30.43 19.18 35.92
CA ARG A 869 -29.03 19.03 36.32
C ARG A 869 -28.80 17.76 37.14
N ASN A 870 -29.71 17.44 38.06
CA ASN A 870 -29.63 16.24 38.89
C ASN A 870 -29.97 14.95 38.11
N SER A 871 -30.97 14.98 37.24
CA SER A 871 -31.33 13.81 36.40
C SER A 871 -30.24 13.47 35.38
N SER A 872 -29.65 14.47 34.71
CA SER A 872 -28.53 14.27 33.78
C SER A 872 -27.29 13.68 34.47
N TYR A 873 -27.02 14.07 35.72
CA TYR A 873 -25.90 13.52 36.50
C TYR A 873 -26.06 12.02 36.84
N THR A 874 -27.30 11.55 36.92
CA THR A 874 -27.64 10.17 37.29
C THR A 874 -27.59 9.24 36.06
N LEU A 875 -27.97 9.76 34.88
CA LEU A 875 -27.90 9.09 33.58
C LEU A 875 -26.46 8.86 33.09
N ILE A 876 -25.53 9.76 33.40
CA ILE A 876 -24.13 9.68 32.93
C ILE A 876 -23.32 8.61 33.69
N ASN A 877 -23.75 8.22 34.89
CA ASN A 877 -22.97 7.39 35.81
C ASN A 877 -23.49 5.94 35.98
N SER A 878 -24.43 5.47 35.16
CA SER A 878 -25.07 4.17 35.37
C SER A 878 -25.13 3.27 34.12
N GLU A 879 -24.83 1.99 34.31
CA GLU A 879 -24.84 0.92 33.29
C GLU A 879 -26.27 0.46 32.92
N PHE A 880 -27.14 1.36 32.45
CA PHE A 880 -28.49 1.01 32.01
C PHE A 880 -28.57 0.67 30.50
N SER A 881 -29.56 -0.14 30.10
CA SER A 881 -29.84 -0.42 28.68
C SER A 881 -30.46 0.81 27.99
N GLN A 882 -30.17 0.97 26.71
CA GLN A 882 -30.57 2.12 25.90
C GLN A 882 -32.10 2.35 25.87
N ASP A 883 -32.88 1.27 25.97
CA ASP A 883 -34.35 1.33 25.97
C ASP A 883 -34.92 1.97 27.25
N VAL A 884 -34.25 1.77 28.40
CA VAL A 884 -34.66 2.36 29.68
C VAL A 884 -34.37 3.86 29.73
N GLN A 885 -33.28 4.28 29.09
CA GLN A 885 -32.94 5.71 28.95
C GLN A 885 -33.96 6.45 28.07
N LEU A 886 -34.33 5.84 26.94
CA LEU A 886 -35.34 6.39 26.02
C LEU A 886 -36.74 6.48 26.66
N ALA A 887 -37.15 5.46 27.41
CA ALA A 887 -38.43 5.47 28.12
C ALA A 887 -38.48 6.57 29.20
N HIS A 888 -37.37 6.79 29.91
CA HIS A 888 -37.27 7.85 30.91
C HIS A 888 -37.31 9.26 30.29
N GLU A 889 -36.64 9.46 29.16
CA GLU A 889 -36.68 10.73 28.41
C GLU A 889 -38.08 11.04 27.89
N ALA A 890 -38.78 10.05 27.32
CA ALA A 890 -40.15 10.21 26.84
C ALA A 890 -41.14 10.60 27.95
N LEU A 891 -40.96 10.04 29.15
CA LEU A 891 -41.83 10.32 30.30
C LEU A 891 -41.64 11.74 30.85
N ILE A 892 -40.39 12.22 30.86
CA ILE A 892 -40.06 13.62 31.20
C ILE A 892 -40.68 14.59 30.19
N GLU A 893 -40.67 14.24 28.90
CA GLU A 893 -41.23 15.09 27.85
C GLU A 893 -42.77 15.14 27.91
N ALA A 894 -43.42 14.00 28.16
CA ALA A 894 -44.86 13.92 28.36
C ALA A 894 -45.34 14.71 29.59
N ALA A 895 -44.61 14.65 30.70
CA ALA A 895 -44.93 15.41 31.92
C ALA A 895 -44.83 16.93 31.71
N LYS A 896 -43.87 17.40 30.90
CA LYS A 896 -43.76 18.81 30.50
C LYS A 896 -44.95 19.28 29.67
N LEU A 897 -45.39 18.46 28.72
CA LEU A 897 -46.51 18.79 27.83
C LEU A 897 -47.85 18.90 28.58
N ALA A 898 -48.00 18.17 29.68
CA ALA A 898 -49.22 18.15 30.49
C ALA A 898 -49.24 19.18 31.65
N SER A 899 -48.20 20.02 31.82
CA SER A 899 -48.10 21.04 32.89
C SER A 899 -48.35 20.50 34.31
N ILE A 900 -47.91 19.27 34.60
CA ILE A 900 -48.18 18.61 35.89
C ILE A 900 -47.21 19.15 36.96
N PRO A 901 -47.70 19.54 38.16
CA PRO A 901 -46.84 19.93 39.28
C PRO A 901 -45.92 18.77 39.70
N THR A 902 -44.60 18.99 39.63
CA THR A 902 -43.57 17.98 39.92
C THR A 902 -43.25 17.83 41.41
N ASP A 903 -43.90 18.64 42.26
CA ASP A 903 -43.76 18.68 43.71
C ASP A 903 -44.59 17.61 44.45
N ASN A 904 -45.45 16.87 43.75
CA ASN A 904 -46.18 15.78 44.36
C ASN A 904 -45.25 14.60 44.67
N SER A 905 -45.22 14.18 45.94
CA SER A 905 -44.36 13.11 46.47
C SER A 905 -44.43 11.79 45.67
N SER A 906 -45.55 11.51 45.02
CA SER A 906 -45.74 10.35 44.15
C SER A 906 -44.83 10.41 42.91
N TRP A 907 -44.71 11.56 42.25
CA TRP A 907 -43.86 11.76 41.08
C TRP A 907 -42.37 11.79 41.44
N GLY A 908 -42.04 12.34 42.60
CA GLY A 908 -40.68 12.32 43.13
C GLY A 908 -40.12 10.90 43.27
N SER A 909 -40.97 9.90 43.53
CA SER A 909 -40.54 8.49 43.61
C SER A 909 -40.33 7.82 42.24
N VAL A 910 -41.14 8.19 41.24
CA VAL A 910 -41.04 7.70 39.85
C VAL A 910 -39.84 8.32 39.13
N PHE A 911 -39.54 9.60 39.39
CA PHE A 911 -38.51 10.33 38.68
C PHE A 911 -37.12 10.35 39.36
N ASN A 912 -37.03 10.21 40.68
CA ASN A 912 -35.72 10.20 41.37
C ASN A 912 -34.99 8.85 41.32
N GLY A 913 -35.56 7.82 40.67
CA GLY A 913 -34.88 6.53 40.51
C GLY A 913 -34.45 5.89 41.85
N GLY A 914 -35.10 6.23 42.97
CA GLY A 914 -34.70 5.79 44.31
C GLY A 914 -34.75 4.26 44.49
N TYR A 915 -35.56 3.57 43.69
CA TYR A 915 -35.61 2.11 43.64
C TYR A 915 -34.45 1.48 42.85
N MET A 916 -33.85 2.20 41.91
CA MET A 916 -32.78 1.71 41.03
C MET A 916 -31.41 1.67 41.72
N LEU A 917 -31.23 2.42 42.81
CA LEU A 917 -29.92 2.59 43.47
C LEU A 917 -29.56 1.44 44.43
N ASN A 918 -30.52 0.58 44.82
CA ASN A 918 -30.33 -0.43 45.86
C ASN A 918 -30.68 -1.85 45.38
N ASN A 919 -29.79 -2.45 44.59
CA ASN A 919 -29.78 -3.83 44.05
C ASN A 919 -30.79 -4.16 42.93
N PRO A 920 -30.33 -4.47 41.70
CA PRO A 920 -31.22 -4.85 40.61
C PRO A 920 -31.39 -6.37 40.57
N THR A 921 -32.59 -6.89 40.87
CA THR A 921 -33.01 -8.16 40.27
C THR A 921 -33.82 -7.89 39.00
N ILE A 922 -33.84 -8.83 38.05
CA ILE A 922 -34.61 -8.71 36.79
C ILE A 922 -36.10 -8.41 37.06
N LYS A 923 -36.62 -8.88 38.20
CA LYS A 923 -37.98 -8.63 38.64
C LYS A 923 -38.24 -7.14 38.97
N ASP A 924 -37.26 -6.46 39.54
CA ASP A 924 -37.37 -5.05 39.92
C ASP A 924 -37.37 -4.16 38.66
N ILE A 925 -36.52 -4.49 37.69
CA ILE A 925 -36.46 -3.80 36.38
C ILE A 925 -37.80 -3.93 35.62
N ASN A 926 -38.41 -5.12 35.61
CA ASN A 926 -39.68 -5.34 34.91
C ASN A 926 -40.85 -4.62 35.59
N ASN A 927 -40.89 -4.57 36.93
CA ASN A 927 -41.89 -3.81 37.66
C ASN A 927 -41.77 -2.30 37.38
N ASP A 928 -40.54 -1.80 37.26
CA ASP A 928 -40.27 -0.38 37.00
C ASP A 928 -40.63 0.01 35.55
N LEU A 929 -40.38 -0.86 34.57
CA LEU A 929 -40.85 -0.67 33.19
C LEU A 929 -42.38 -0.62 33.11
N MET A 930 -43.06 -1.49 33.87
CA MET A 930 -44.53 -1.52 33.94
C MET A 930 -45.11 -0.25 34.60
N LEU A 931 -44.47 0.25 35.67
CA LEU A 931 -44.83 1.53 36.30
C LEU A 931 -44.63 2.73 35.37
N THR A 932 -43.54 2.72 34.61
CA THR A 932 -43.22 3.72 33.57
C THR A 932 -44.31 3.73 32.50
N TRP A 933 -44.73 2.56 32.02
CA TRP A 933 -45.83 2.43 31.06
C TRP A 933 -47.19 2.88 31.62
N LYS A 934 -47.52 2.51 32.86
CA LYS A 934 -48.75 2.97 33.54
C LYS A 934 -48.78 4.50 33.69
N ALA A 935 -47.64 5.14 33.96
CA ALA A 935 -47.52 6.58 34.00
C ALA A 935 -47.72 7.23 32.61
N ILE A 936 -47.12 6.68 31.55
CA ILE A 936 -47.32 7.18 30.19
C ILE A 936 -48.79 7.04 29.76
N TRP A 937 -49.40 5.88 30.02
CA TRP A 937 -50.81 5.65 29.73
C TRP A 937 -51.70 6.61 30.52
N GLY A 938 -51.50 6.76 31.82
CA GLY A 938 -52.28 7.69 32.65
C GLY A 938 -52.18 9.14 32.17
N VAL A 939 -50.99 9.58 31.73
CA VAL A 939 -50.80 10.92 31.15
C VAL A 939 -51.54 11.05 29.81
N ASP A 940 -51.50 10.04 28.94
CA ASP A 940 -52.27 10.01 27.69
C ASP A 940 -53.79 10.09 27.95
N GLN A 941 -54.30 9.40 28.96
CA GLN A 941 -55.72 9.46 29.35
C GLN A 941 -56.14 10.83 29.88
N VAL A 942 -55.28 11.50 30.65
CA VAL A 942 -55.50 12.90 31.08
C VAL A 942 -55.50 13.84 29.86
N LEU A 943 -54.55 13.68 28.93
CA LEU A 943 -54.46 14.51 27.72
C LEU A 943 -55.68 14.34 26.80
N ARG A 944 -56.31 13.16 26.82
CA ARG A 944 -57.56 12.88 26.11
C ARG A 944 -58.81 13.36 26.85
N GLY A 945 -58.67 13.84 28.08
CA GLY A 945 -59.76 14.29 28.94
C GLY A 945 -60.64 13.17 29.47
N GLU A 946 -60.16 11.92 29.45
CA GLU A 946 -60.91 10.74 29.90
C GLU A 946 -60.88 10.58 31.43
N ILE A 947 -59.85 11.13 32.09
CA ILE A 947 -59.72 11.19 33.55
C ILE A 947 -59.24 12.58 34.00
N GLU A 948 -59.63 12.98 35.22
CA GLU A 948 -59.14 14.24 35.79
C GLU A 948 -57.72 14.11 36.35
N LEU A 949 -56.93 15.18 36.28
CA LEU A 949 -55.55 15.22 36.79
C LEU A 949 -55.45 14.79 38.28
N SER A 950 -56.49 15.09 39.06
CA SER A 950 -56.63 14.70 40.47
C SER A 950 -56.70 13.18 40.68
N GLN A 951 -57.15 12.42 39.68
CA GLN A 951 -57.34 10.97 39.71
C GLN A 951 -56.07 10.20 39.30
N LEU A 952 -55.14 10.85 38.61
CA LEU A 952 -53.88 10.26 38.18
C LEU A 952 -53.02 9.80 39.36
N GLY A 953 -53.02 10.58 40.44
CA GLY A 953 -52.30 10.25 41.67
C GLY A 953 -52.79 8.96 42.35
N SER A 954 -54.09 8.65 42.28
CA SER A 954 -54.63 7.39 42.80
C SER A 954 -54.33 6.19 41.89
N ILE A 955 -54.34 6.38 40.57
CA ILE A 955 -54.03 5.31 39.59
C ILE A 955 -52.58 4.83 39.74
N LEU A 956 -51.67 5.74 40.07
CA LEU A 956 -50.26 5.45 40.28
C LEU A 956 -49.93 4.96 41.70
N ALA A 957 -50.82 5.20 42.68
CA ALA A 957 -50.61 4.84 44.08
C ALA A 957 -51.15 3.43 44.44
N ASP A 958 -52.09 2.88 43.67
CA ASP A 958 -52.57 1.51 43.89
C ASP A 958 -51.51 0.49 43.44
N GLY A 959 -50.62 0.17 44.38
CA GLY A 959 -49.60 -0.87 44.27
C GLY A 959 -50.16 -2.29 44.33
N GLU A 960 -51.24 -2.58 43.60
CA GLU A 960 -51.62 -3.97 43.32
C GLU A 960 -50.71 -4.53 42.22
N TYR A 961 -49.90 -5.52 42.60
CA TYR A 961 -49.24 -6.43 41.68
C TYR A 961 -50.33 -7.09 40.82
N VAL A 962 -50.42 -6.69 39.55
CA VAL A 962 -51.24 -7.41 38.57
C VAL A 962 -50.41 -8.60 38.12
N ASP A 963 -50.94 -9.81 38.35
CA ASP A 963 -50.27 -11.10 38.19
C ASP A 963 -50.14 -11.56 36.71
N ASP A 964 -50.29 -10.65 35.76
CA ASP A 964 -50.36 -10.98 34.33
C ASP A 964 -49.00 -10.88 33.61
N ASP A 965 -48.85 -11.75 32.60
CA ASP A 965 -47.61 -12.10 31.90
C ASP A 965 -46.97 -10.88 31.19
N PRO A 966 -45.69 -10.55 31.45
CA PRO A 966 -45.02 -9.36 30.89
C PRO A 966 -44.92 -9.34 29.36
N ASP A 967 -45.06 -10.47 28.68
CA ASP A 967 -44.93 -10.55 27.21
C ASP A 967 -46.19 -10.03 26.47
N ASP A 968 -47.33 -9.83 27.17
CA ASP A 968 -48.58 -9.31 26.59
C ASP A 968 -48.69 -7.76 26.63
N TYR A 969 -47.79 -7.05 27.33
CA TYR A 969 -47.76 -5.60 27.51
C TYR A 969 -46.58 -4.95 26.76
#